data_AF-A0A9X2MTP9-F1
#
_entry.id   AF-A0A9X2MTP9-F1
#
_cell.length_a   1.000
_cell.length_b   1.000
_cell.length_c   1.000
_cell.angle_alpha   90.00
_cell.angle_beta   90.00
_cell.angle_gamma   90.00
#
_symmetry.space_group_name_H-M   'P 1'
#
loop_
_entity.id
_entity.type
_entity.pdbx_description
1 polymer ?
#
loop_
_entity_poly.entity_id
_entity_poly.type
_entity_poly.pdbx_seq_one_letter_code
_entity_poly.pdbx_strand_id
1 'polypeptide(L)'
;MIGDKLFIHVSRILVVIMLLTSFALNPGPAAASEGGPTLELNDLIAQAEALKAGNEEFPLQISRTDDGSDVNQALPWVYADELEDLDKALEFARNPQTPSGEAIASLEDAITIFSGQIKADGSDPYFRLDPGPGKVPVQVTAPTNVWTTRTPLDNRVPADFAGGTHQVIPYPFADSQGKSDVLQINYAHNGKTTFGGITLAAPLSPAVNVKEGSTIEFDVYYPKSAQGKFMRWRIRTNNADLDSYLRGYDYNNLNPDWVGSYNGETWLKAHHSINASTGLSSNFILELHGENGRPAETGMLLVANIKIFEPDPSGIALPDVVNKEHQSAVAPLKSVYNRENGHFMVGSIGTGPVTGTRARHYEIFVDGNNLKADSTHPRGPSWLRSVTGEPLNGATTAPGLAEYNFPTGSYQAIRDSGTPGEYKSHAHVLAWYNQAPAWMRQIIPANLPSGYQGTARFYGLGNGVTTTVKVDKESARRVQFNHTMTVMRHFLTTDAKYGSSEARGVIPFNSWDVLNEEVHESRHSETIPTDPNSWRASLKHTNWLVAMSDDLIDGDIREHYIYLLFKYAHIAAPNAKMAAAYKANYADLPEYMKLDGHDNDGSIDAYIVETPPKLTYNDYDISSRTKARTAYNMIRELNTAWLSDPLYDGRPLIEDMGIQGHDAVKETLASDNQYAMALYASLVDQGLLSGIAFSEFDLKLPTGAPGGGATAPGVLNVKQSDALGYQYALMYKLFGKFAPYIDHIISWGVAGSGWQGSYVLFDSQSNANAGYYGAVNPDRFILGHSYLDDFFEGEYEKLQDDYAIDLGDLGIYSIGGPKAPVRLTGSDQVTAGSSFDLVYGLSRVQGNVLAQDVTISYDADKLELAAPPVSTDEAKFAVVDYKAEPAGTLRILGVHFGAGQTNPNADLMKLSFRAKEQAPAGLTNIEVARLVTADSAGTETVHSGTVHSVQIDVIDKAGLNALIAEAQSAHDQAVEGKLVGQYPVGSKATLQSAIDAAAAVANNPKATQAQIDAAATQLNAALLAFQSSVIVKIPTDHNGDGKVSIGDLAILAKAYGATSTDAGWEQVKGFDLNGDNRIDILDLAMMARMIFEW
;
A
#
# COMPACT_ATOMS: atom_id res chain seq x y z
N MET A 1 16.35 40.63 16.57
CA MET A 1 15.60 41.88 16.29
C MET A 1 15.56 42.30 14.81
N ILE A 2 16.03 41.50 13.85
CA ILE A 2 15.74 41.71 12.40
C ILE A 2 14.89 40.55 11.83
N GLY A 3 14.86 39.37 12.48
CA GLY A 3 14.03 38.22 12.08
C GLY A 3 12.53 38.33 12.42
N ASP A 4 12.17 38.97 13.54
CA ASP A 4 10.76 39.02 14.00
C ASP A 4 9.86 39.92 13.13
N LYS A 5 10.45 40.91 12.45
CA LYS A 5 9.71 41.80 11.54
C LYS A 5 9.37 41.14 10.19
N LEU A 6 10.14 40.14 9.77
CA LEU A 6 9.87 39.40 8.52
C LEU A 6 8.71 38.41 8.71
N PHE A 7 8.59 37.81 9.90
CA PHE A 7 7.52 36.87 10.27
C PHE A 7 6.14 37.54 10.33
N ILE A 8 6.07 38.77 10.86
CA ILE A 8 4.81 39.56 10.94
C ILE A 8 4.29 39.94 9.55
N HIS A 9 5.18 40.13 8.56
CA HIS A 9 4.76 40.48 7.20
C HIS A 9 4.20 39.28 6.40
N VAL A 10 4.63 38.05 6.67
CA VAL A 10 4.16 36.85 5.96
C VAL A 10 2.76 36.42 6.44
N SER A 11 2.47 36.49 7.75
CA SER A 11 1.12 36.23 8.28
C SER A 11 0.08 37.26 7.81
N ARG A 12 0.48 38.53 7.64
CA ARG A 12 -0.40 39.58 7.10
C ARG A 12 -0.77 39.35 5.62
N ILE A 13 0.17 38.86 4.81
CA ILE A 13 -0.08 38.55 3.39
C ILE A 13 -1.06 37.37 3.24
N LEU A 14 -0.99 36.35 4.10
CA LEU A 14 -1.88 35.18 4.08
C LEU A 14 -3.34 35.51 4.44
N VAL A 15 -3.57 36.39 5.44
CA VAL A 15 -4.92 36.85 5.82
C VAL A 15 -5.54 37.72 4.72
N VAL A 16 -4.74 38.57 4.07
CA VAL A 16 -5.17 39.37 2.91
C VAL A 16 -5.53 38.48 1.71
N ILE A 17 -4.80 37.38 1.48
CA ILE A 17 -5.14 36.39 0.44
C ILE A 17 -6.46 35.66 0.77
N MET A 18 -6.71 35.27 2.03
CA MET A 18 -7.98 34.63 2.44
C MET A 18 -9.20 35.56 2.33
N LEU A 19 -9.02 36.88 2.53
CA LEU A 19 -10.06 37.89 2.29
C LEU A 19 -10.36 38.09 0.79
N LEU A 20 -9.39 37.85 -0.09
CA LEU A 20 -9.49 38.11 -1.54
C LEU A 20 -9.85 36.88 -2.39
N THR A 21 -9.80 35.66 -1.86
CA THR A 21 -10.02 34.42 -2.62
C THR A 21 -11.44 34.21 -3.17
N SER A 22 -12.42 35.05 -2.80
CA SER A 22 -13.79 35.01 -3.35
C SER A 22 -13.93 35.69 -4.72
N PHE A 23 -12.91 36.38 -5.24
CA PHE A 23 -13.03 37.19 -6.47
C PHE A 23 -12.18 36.69 -7.64
N ALA A 24 -11.35 35.65 -7.44
CA ALA A 24 -10.53 35.08 -8.50
C ALA A 24 -11.06 33.71 -8.93
N LEU A 25 -12.29 33.62 -9.46
CA LEU A 25 -12.76 32.52 -10.32
C LEU A 25 -14.15 32.84 -10.89
N ASN A 26 -14.18 33.68 -11.93
CA ASN A 26 -15.21 33.55 -12.96
C ASN A 26 -14.60 33.94 -14.32
N PRO A 27 -14.07 32.99 -15.12
CA PRO A 27 -13.69 33.30 -16.49
C PRO A 27 -14.98 33.38 -17.31
N GLY A 28 -15.63 34.54 -17.30
CA GLY A 28 -16.61 34.89 -18.33
C GLY A 28 -15.91 34.99 -19.69
N PRO A 29 -16.58 34.59 -20.79
CA PRO A 29 -15.92 34.54 -22.10
C PRO A 29 -15.45 35.94 -22.49
N ALA A 30 -14.22 36.02 -22.99
CA ALA A 30 -13.65 37.23 -23.56
C ALA A 30 -14.54 37.74 -24.71
N ALA A 31 -15.36 38.75 -24.42
CA ALA A 31 -16.07 39.55 -25.40
C ALA A 31 -15.59 41.00 -25.24
N ALA A 32 -14.98 41.51 -26.31
CA ALA A 32 -14.56 42.90 -26.41
C ALA A 32 -15.79 43.83 -26.43
N SER A 33 -15.87 44.80 -25.50
CA SER A 33 -16.43 46.14 -25.75
C SER A 33 -16.39 47.04 -24.51
N GLU A 34 -15.83 48.25 -24.66
CA GLU A 34 -16.38 49.51 -24.14
C GLU A 34 -16.90 49.58 -22.69
N GLY A 35 -16.03 49.33 -21.69
CA GLY A 35 -16.26 49.73 -20.30
C GLY A 35 -15.12 50.62 -19.81
N GLY A 36 -15.34 51.93 -19.72
CA GLY A 36 -14.31 52.91 -19.32
C GLY A 36 -13.93 52.88 -17.83
N PRO A 37 -13.18 53.91 -17.35
CA PRO A 37 -12.72 54.05 -15.95
C PRO A 37 -13.81 53.87 -14.88
N THR A 38 -15.08 54.02 -15.25
CA THR A 38 -16.23 53.84 -14.35
C THR A 38 -16.44 52.39 -13.91
N LEU A 39 -16.10 51.39 -14.75
CA LEU A 39 -16.28 49.98 -14.42
C LEU A 39 -15.22 49.51 -13.42
N GLU A 40 -13.97 49.88 -13.68
CA GLU A 40 -12.82 49.70 -12.78
C GLU A 40 -13.03 50.39 -11.42
N LEU A 41 -13.55 51.62 -11.41
CA LEU A 41 -13.89 52.33 -10.17
C LEU A 41 -14.98 51.61 -9.36
N ASN A 42 -16.00 51.06 -10.01
CA ASN A 42 -17.07 50.32 -9.32
C ASN A 42 -16.56 49.00 -8.72
N ASP A 43 -15.67 48.30 -9.43
CA ASP A 43 -15.03 47.08 -8.93
C ASP A 43 -14.14 47.37 -7.71
N LEU A 44 -13.38 48.46 -7.74
CA LEU A 44 -12.58 48.91 -6.59
C LEU A 44 -13.44 49.34 -5.38
N ILE A 45 -14.57 50.01 -5.61
CA ILE A 45 -15.54 50.32 -4.53
C ILE A 45 -16.09 49.03 -3.91
N ALA A 46 -16.43 48.02 -4.72
CA ALA A 46 -16.90 46.73 -4.24
C ALA A 46 -15.82 45.99 -3.43
N GLN A 47 -14.57 46.04 -3.89
CA GLN A 47 -13.43 45.45 -3.20
C GLN A 47 -13.18 46.10 -1.83
N ALA A 48 -13.21 47.43 -1.75
CA ALA A 48 -13.04 48.16 -0.49
C ALA A 48 -14.17 47.89 0.53
N GLU A 49 -15.43 47.81 0.07
CA GLU A 49 -16.57 47.46 0.93
C GLU A 49 -16.51 46.00 1.43
N ALA A 50 -16.09 45.06 0.58
CA ALA A 50 -15.87 43.68 0.99
C ALA A 50 -14.74 43.57 2.03
N LEU A 51 -13.65 44.31 1.84
CA LEU A 51 -12.53 44.36 2.78
C LEU A 51 -12.95 44.93 4.14
N LYS A 52 -13.83 45.94 4.13
CA LYS A 52 -14.42 46.53 5.35
C LYS A 52 -15.38 45.57 6.07
N ALA A 53 -16.11 44.74 5.33
CA ALA A 53 -17.06 43.78 5.90
C ALA A 53 -16.37 42.51 6.46
N GLY A 54 -15.27 42.07 5.86
CA GLY A 54 -14.71 40.74 6.12
C GLY A 54 -15.52 39.62 5.47
N ASN A 55 -15.29 38.36 5.84
CA ASN A 55 -16.12 37.23 5.39
C ASN A 55 -17.18 36.85 6.46
N GLU A 56 -18.22 36.09 6.10
CA GLU A 56 -19.31 35.71 7.02
C GLU A 56 -18.86 34.90 8.25
N GLU A 57 -17.73 34.21 8.16
CA GLU A 57 -17.14 33.33 9.19
C GLU A 57 -16.09 34.07 10.04
N PHE A 58 -15.44 35.11 9.48
CA PHE A 58 -14.39 35.95 10.07
C PHE A 58 -14.64 37.43 9.74
N PRO A 59 -15.65 38.07 10.36
CA PRO A 59 -15.95 39.48 10.14
C PRO A 59 -14.80 40.36 10.66
N LEU A 60 -14.47 41.43 9.92
CA LEU A 60 -13.45 42.37 10.35
C LEU A 60 -13.95 43.16 11.58
N GLN A 61 -13.21 43.06 12.69
CA GLN A 61 -13.56 43.76 13.92
C GLN A 61 -12.91 45.15 13.99
N ILE A 62 -13.60 46.10 14.61
CA ILE A 62 -13.12 47.47 14.78
C ILE A 62 -12.90 47.72 16.27
N SER A 63 -11.62 47.82 16.66
CA SER A 63 -11.23 48.19 18.02
C SER A 63 -11.40 49.68 18.25
N ARG A 64 -11.96 50.04 19.39
CA ARG A 64 -12.13 51.43 19.86
C ARG A 64 -11.24 51.76 21.05
N THR A 65 -10.35 50.85 21.44
CA THR A 65 -9.31 51.09 22.44
C THR A 65 -7.96 51.19 21.76
N ASP A 66 -7.04 51.96 22.34
CA ASP A 66 -5.71 52.18 21.76
C ASP A 66 -4.82 50.92 21.76
N ASP A 67 -5.26 49.85 22.43
CA ASP A 67 -4.52 48.61 22.64
C ASP A 67 -5.18 47.36 22.02
N GLY A 68 -6.34 47.49 21.35
CA GLY A 68 -7.00 46.35 20.71
C GLY A 68 -7.69 45.40 21.68
N SER A 69 -7.80 45.74 22.96
CA SER A 69 -8.25 44.81 24.01
C SER A 69 -9.76 44.53 24.01
N ASP A 70 -10.53 45.33 23.28
CA ASP A 70 -11.99 45.22 23.15
C ASP A 70 -12.45 44.32 21.99
N VAL A 71 -11.52 43.86 21.15
CA VAL A 71 -11.77 42.94 20.03
C VAL A 71 -11.02 41.64 20.22
N ASN A 72 -11.48 40.56 19.57
CA ASN A 72 -10.75 39.31 19.58
C ASN A 72 -9.52 39.43 18.66
N GLN A 73 -8.34 39.59 19.26
CA GLN A 73 -7.10 39.86 18.53
C GLN A 73 -6.64 38.73 17.60
N ALA A 74 -7.25 37.56 17.75
CA ALA A 74 -7.02 36.38 16.93
C ALA A 74 -7.74 36.39 15.58
N LEU A 75 -8.85 37.10 15.48
CA LEU A 75 -9.61 37.31 14.24
C LEU A 75 -9.14 38.60 13.56
N PRO A 76 -9.40 38.82 12.26
CA PRO A 76 -9.05 40.08 11.60
C PRO A 76 -9.63 41.28 12.33
N TRP A 77 -8.79 42.26 12.67
CA TRP A 77 -9.22 43.50 13.33
C TRP A 77 -8.37 44.72 12.93
N VAL A 78 -8.93 45.91 13.08
CA VAL A 78 -8.26 47.21 12.88
C VAL A 78 -8.66 48.18 13.99
N TYR A 79 -7.89 49.25 14.18
CA TYR A 79 -8.33 50.38 14.99
C TYR A 79 -9.34 51.22 14.22
N ALA A 80 -10.21 51.91 14.95
CA ALA A 80 -11.26 52.75 14.34
C ALA A 80 -10.72 53.88 13.46
N ASP A 81 -9.56 54.45 13.79
CA ASP A 81 -8.87 55.49 13.03
C ASP A 81 -8.24 54.97 11.73
N GLU A 82 -7.74 53.73 11.74
CA GLU A 82 -7.20 53.05 10.56
C GLU A 82 -8.28 52.78 9.49
N LEU A 83 -9.52 52.50 9.91
CA LEU A 83 -10.66 52.38 9.00
C LEU A 83 -11.14 53.72 8.42
N GLU A 84 -10.91 54.82 9.14
CA GLU A 84 -11.38 56.15 8.75
C GLU A 84 -10.79 56.61 7.41
N ASP A 85 -9.56 56.22 7.10
CA ASP A 85 -8.88 56.58 5.86
C ASP A 85 -9.45 55.81 4.64
N LEU A 86 -9.83 54.55 4.81
CA LEU A 86 -10.54 53.78 3.77
C LEU A 86 -11.95 54.35 3.54
N ASP A 87 -12.64 54.76 4.60
CA ASP A 87 -13.97 55.37 4.52
C ASP A 87 -13.94 56.72 3.79
N LYS A 88 -12.93 57.55 4.01
CA LYS A 88 -12.73 58.80 3.25
C LYS A 88 -12.45 58.54 1.77
N ALA A 89 -11.65 57.53 1.44
CA ALA A 89 -11.38 57.17 0.06
C ALA A 89 -12.64 56.65 -0.66
N LEU A 90 -13.45 55.82 0.02
CA LEU A 90 -14.76 55.37 -0.47
C LEU A 90 -15.72 56.55 -0.70
N GLU A 91 -15.77 57.52 0.23
CA GLU A 91 -16.59 58.72 0.07
C GLU A 91 -16.11 59.59 -1.10
N PHE A 92 -14.80 59.79 -1.24
CA PHE A 92 -14.19 60.53 -2.34
C PHE A 92 -14.47 59.88 -3.70
N ALA A 93 -14.43 58.55 -3.77
CA ALA A 93 -14.70 57.77 -4.97
C ALA A 93 -16.19 57.74 -5.36
N ARG A 94 -17.09 57.81 -4.37
CA ARG A 94 -18.54 57.88 -4.60
C ARG A 94 -19.03 59.27 -5.01
N ASN A 95 -18.20 60.30 -4.87
CA ASN A 95 -18.57 61.65 -5.26
C ASN A 95 -18.59 61.78 -6.80
N PRO A 96 -19.76 62.05 -7.41
CA PRO A 96 -19.89 62.11 -8.87
C PRO A 96 -19.13 63.29 -9.53
N GLN A 97 -18.56 64.21 -8.73
CA GLN A 97 -17.72 65.32 -9.22
C GLN A 97 -16.23 64.98 -9.23
N THR A 98 -15.82 63.84 -8.65
CA THR A 98 -14.42 63.41 -8.61
C THR A 98 -14.02 62.80 -9.96
N PRO A 99 -12.89 63.22 -10.58
CA PRO A 99 -12.38 62.56 -11.77
C PRO A 99 -12.06 61.09 -11.52
N SER A 100 -12.54 60.20 -12.38
CA SER A 100 -12.45 58.74 -12.19
C SER A 100 -11.01 58.23 -12.01
N GLY A 101 -10.03 58.81 -12.70
CA GLY A 101 -8.62 58.44 -12.53
C GLY A 101 -8.04 58.81 -11.16
N GLU A 102 -8.47 59.93 -10.58
CA GLU A 102 -8.06 60.33 -9.22
C GLU A 102 -8.76 59.49 -8.15
N ALA A 103 -10.04 59.15 -8.38
CA ALA A 103 -10.80 58.25 -7.52
C ALA A 103 -10.22 56.83 -7.49
N ILE A 104 -9.82 56.28 -8.64
CA ILE A 104 -9.17 54.97 -8.77
C ILE A 104 -7.85 54.97 -7.99
N ALA A 105 -6.95 55.91 -8.27
CA ALA A 105 -5.65 55.96 -7.60
C ALA A 105 -5.79 56.11 -6.07
N SER A 106 -6.76 56.93 -5.61
CA SER A 106 -7.02 57.11 -4.18
C SER A 106 -7.57 55.84 -3.51
N LEU A 107 -8.42 55.06 -4.20
CA LEU A 107 -8.95 53.80 -3.68
C LEU A 107 -7.89 52.69 -3.68
N GLU A 108 -7.08 52.58 -4.72
CA GLU A 108 -5.99 51.61 -4.80
C GLU A 108 -4.96 51.81 -3.67
N ASP A 109 -4.56 53.06 -3.43
CA ASP A 109 -3.67 53.42 -2.33
C ASP A 109 -4.31 53.11 -0.97
N ALA A 110 -5.57 53.50 -0.76
CA ALA A 110 -6.28 53.27 0.50
C ALA A 110 -6.53 51.78 0.78
N ILE A 111 -6.90 50.98 -0.22
CA ILE A 111 -7.05 49.53 -0.10
C ILE A 111 -5.71 48.90 0.27
N THR A 112 -4.61 49.33 -0.36
CA THR A 112 -3.26 48.81 -0.09
C THR A 112 -2.82 49.15 1.33
N ILE A 113 -3.01 50.39 1.77
CA ILE A 113 -2.67 50.85 3.13
C ILE A 113 -3.52 50.11 4.17
N PHE A 114 -4.84 50.07 3.97
CA PHE A 114 -5.77 49.44 4.91
C PHE A 114 -5.51 47.93 5.03
N SER A 115 -5.26 47.24 3.91
CA SER A 115 -4.87 45.82 3.92
C SER A 115 -3.60 45.58 4.74
N GLY A 116 -2.66 46.52 4.73
CA GLY A 116 -1.43 46.47 5.55
C GLY A 116 -1.64 46.78 7.04
N GLN A 117 -2.77 47.40 7.39
CA GLN A 117 -3.16 47.76 8.76
C GLN A 117 -4.01 46.71 9.47
N ILE A 118 -4.65 45.78 8.73
CA ILE A 118 -5.39 44.64 9.29
C ILE A 118 -4.44 43.81 10.16
N LYS A 119 -4.85 43.62 11.43
CA LYS A 119 -4.14 42.88 12.47
C LYS A 119 -4.84 41.54 12.69
N ALA A 120 -4.01 40.53 12.96
CA ALA A 120 -4.40 39.28 13.59
C ALA A 120 -3.12 38.77 14.27
N ASP A 121 -3.19 38.39 15.54
CA ASP A 121 -2.02 37.89 16.28
C ASP A 121 -1.69 36.42 15.96
N GLY A 122 -2.52 35.76 15.13
CA GLY A 122 -2.36 34.38 14.72
C GLY A 122 -2.66 33.36 15.81
N SER A 123 -3.18 33.80 16.96
CA SER A 123 -3.67 32.94 18.03
C SER A 123 -5.11 32.52 17.75
N ASP A 124 -5.35 31.79 16.65
CA ASP A 124 -6.70 31.34 16.30
C ASP A 124 -7.44 30.78 17.54
N PRO A 125 -8.63 31.28 17.90
CA PRO A 125 -9.35 30.86 19.10
C PRO A 125 -9.77 29.38 19.06
N TYR A 126 -9.64 28.73 17.90
CA TYR A 126 -9.85 27.32 17.64
C TYR A 126 -8.54 26.54 17.39
N PHE A 127 -7.38 27.20 17.33
CA PHE A 127 -6.08 26.55 17.45
C PHE A 127 -5.56 26.69 18.87
N ARG A 128 -5.61 25.58 19.61
CA ARG A 128 -4.61 25.42 20.67
C ARG A 128 -3.23 25.36 20.04
N LEU A 129 -2.40 26.32 20.37
CA LEU A 129 -0.94 26.25 20.31
C LEU A 129 -0.38 25.46 21.50
N ASP A 130 -1.01 24.33 21.85
CA ASP A 130 -0.49 23.42 22.87
C ASP A 130 -1.12 22.02 22.70
N PRO A 131 -0.41 21.00 22.19
CA PRO A 131 -0.84 19.61 22.29
C PRO A 131 -0.73 19.07 23.74
N GLY A 132 -0.72 19.95 24.74
CA GLY A 132 -0.11 19.65 26.01
C GLY A 132 1.39 19.36 25.82
N PRO A 133 2.15 19.29 26.91
CA PRO A 133 3.54 18.84 26.85
C PRO A 133 3.50 17.43 26.26
N GLY A 134 4.01 17.24 25.04
CA GLY A 134 4.04 15.96 24.31
C GLY A 134 4.81 14.83 24.98
N LYS A 135 4.37 14.51 26.19
CA LYS A 135 4.83 13.56 27.16
C LYS A 135 3.52 12.98 27.66
N VAL A 136 3.32 11.67 27.57
CA VAL A 136 2.07 11.00 27.96
C VAL A 136 1.53 11.63 29.25
N PRO A 137 0.42 12.39 29.23
CA PRO A 137 -0.07 13.02 30.43
C PRO A 137 -0.42 11.92 31.42
N VAL A 138 0.19 11.92 32.61
CA VAL A 138 -0.10 10.91 33.62
C VAL A 138 -1.26 11.42 34.45
N GLN A 139 -2.38 10.69 34.52
CA GLN A 139 -3.45 11.03 35.45
C GLN A 139 -2.88 10.92 36.87
N VAL A 140 -2.82 12.06 37.56
CA VAL A 140 -2.26 12.11 38.91
C VAL A 140 -3.33 12.17 39.99
N THR A 141 -4.52 12.70 39.67
CA THR A 141 -5.67 12.70 40.59
C THR A 141 -6.98 13.01 39.88
N ALA A 142 -8.09 12.81 40.57
CA ALA A 142 -9.45 13.21 40.18
C ALA A 142 -10.27 13.59 41.44
N PRO A 143 -11.30 14.45 41.32
CA PRO A 143 -12.22 14.69 42.41
C PRO A 143 -13.08 13.45 42.71
N THR A 144 -13.39 13.26 43.98
CA THR A 144 -14.38 12.27 44.42
C THR A 144 -15.81 12.73 44.07
N ASN A 145 -16.77 11.81 44.15
CA ASN A 145 -18.20 12.14 43.98
C ASN A 145 -18.81 12.90 45.19
N VAL A 146 -17.99 13.36 46.14
CA VAL A 146 -18.44 14.10 47.33
C VAL A 146 -18.28 15.60 47.08
N TRP A 147 -19.38 16.25 46.70
CA TRP A 147 -19.42 17.68 46.39
C TRP A 147 -20.12 18.48 47.49
N THR A 148 -19.52 19.62 47.87
CA THR A 148 -20.04 20.55 48.87
C THR A 148 -20.11 21.97 48.32
N THR A 149 -21.13 22.73 48.71
CA THR A 149 -21.19 24.16 48.41
C THR A 149 -20.28 24.95 49.36
N ARG A 150 -19.72 26.06 48.86
CA ARG A 150 -18.95 27.00 49.67
C ARG A 150 -19.18 28.44 49.20
N THR A 151 -18.72 29.40 49.99
CA THR A 151 -18.70 30.81 49.58
C THR A 151 -17.72 30.99 48.40
N PRO A 152 -18.10 31.74 47.35
CA PRO A 152 -17.23 32.17 46.26
C PRO A 152 -15.95 32.83 46.75
N LEU A 153 -14.87 32.55 46.04
CA LEU A 153 -13.51 32.89 46.48
C LEU A 153 -13.17 34.38 46.40
N ASP A 154 -13.91 35.14 45.59
CA ASP A 154 -13.73 36.59 45.45
C ASP A 154 -14.64 37.42 46.38
N ASN A 155 -15.30 36.77 47.35
CA ASN A 155 -16.25 37.35 48.31
C ASN A 155 -17.40 38.15 47.68
N ARG A 156 -17.63 38.01 46.36
CA ARG A 156 -18.72 38.66 45.64
C ARG A 156 -19.89 37.69 45.53
N VAL A 157 -20.52 37.36 46.68
CA VAL A 157 -21.87 36.76 46.65
C VAL A 157 -22.88 37.88 46.41
N PRO A 158 -23.59 37.91 45.29
CA PRO A 158 -24.54 38.97 45.00
C PRO A 158 -25.80 38.78 45.83
N ALA A 159 -26.48 39.89 46.14
CA ALA A 159 -27.77 39.86 46.84
C ALA A 159 -28.92 39.23 46.02
N ASP A 160 -28.73 39.01 44.72
CA ASP A 160 -29.74 38.55 43.77
C ASP A 160 -29.49 37.16 43.16
N PHE A 161 -28.48 36.41 43.63
CA PHE A 161 -28.39 34.97 43.34
C PHE A 161 -29.63 34.25 43.90
N ALA A 162 -30.44 33.66 43.02
CA ALA A 162 -31.72 33.07 43.40
C ALA A 162 -31.59 31.67 44.03
N GLY A 163 -30.38 31.10 43.95
CA GLY A 163 -30.06 29.76 44.43
C GLY A 163 -29.51 28.86 43.32
N GLY A 164 -28.89 27.76 43.74
CA GLY A 164 -28.45 26.69 42.87
C GLY A 164 -28.38 25.40 43.69
N THR A 165 -28.62 24.27 43.04
CA THR A 165 -28.53 22.95 43.67
C THR A 165 -27.57 22.09 42.89
N HIS A 166 -26.90 21.18 43.58
CA HIS A 166 -26.04 20.19 42.95
C HIS A 166 -26.37 18.80 43.48
N GLN A 167 -26.19 17.80 42.63
CA GLN A 167 -26.27 16.40 43.00
C GLN A 167 -25.43 15.57 42.03
N VAL A 168 -24.87 14.46 42.51
CA VAL A 168 -24.28 13.46 41.63
C VAL A 168 -25.39 12.50 41.21
N ILE A 169 -25.53 12.29 39.91
CA ILE A 169 -26.53 11.40 39.33
C ILE A 169 -25.86 10.40 38.40
N PRO A 170 -26.45 9.21 38.19
CA PRO A 170 -26.05 8.34 37.09
C PRO A 170 -26.10 9.10 35.75
N TYR A 171 -25.19 8.77 34.84
CA TYR A 171 -25.16 9.35 33.50
C TYR A 171 -26.54 9.24 32.83
N PRO A 172 -27.23 10.36 32.55
CA PRO A 172 -28.67 10.34 32.33
C PRO A 172 -29.08 10.07 30.86
N PHE A 173 -28.12 9.94 29.96
CA PHE A 173 -28.35 9.76 28.53
C PHE A 173 -28.40 8.29 28.11
N ALA A 174 -28.91 8.01 26.91
CA ALA A 174 -29.16 6.66 26.43
C ALA A 174 -27.88 5.80 26.29
N ASP A 175 -26.73 6.44 26.07
CA ASP A 175 -25.37 5.88 25.96
C ASP A 175 -24.67 5.74 27.33
N SER A 176 -25.41 5.43 28.39
CA SER A 176 -24.90 5.34 29.77
C SER A 176 -24.00 4.13 30.07
N GLN A 177 -23.94 3.15 29.17
CA GLN A 177 -23.15 1.94 29.40
C GLN A 177 -21.65 2.28 29.52
N GLY A 178 -21.04 1.92 30.65
CA GLY A 178 -19.62 2.16 30.92
C GLY A 178 -19.27 3.60 31.35
N LYS A 179 -20.24 4.53 31.36
CA LYS A 179 -20.01 5.92 31.79
C LYS A 179 -20.15 6.07 33.31
N SER A 180 -19.33 6.94 33.88
CA SER A 180 -19.35 7.26 35.31
C SER A 180 -20.49 8.22 35.67
N ASP A 181 -20.81 8.31 36.96
CA ASP A 181 -21.73 9.32 37.47
C ASP A 181 -21.30 10.74 37.09
N VAL A 182 -22.27 11.63 36.92
CA VAL A 182 -22.06 13.02 36.53
C VAL A 182 -22.52 13.98 37.61
N LEU A 183 -21.83 15.11 37.74
CA LEU A 183 -22.24 16.20 38.62
C LEU A 183 -23.30 17.04 37.92
N GLN A 184 -24.55 16.91 38.34
CA GLN A 184 -25.62 17.80 37.93
C GLN A 184 -25.56 19.10 38.72
N ILE A 185 -25.61 20.22 38.01
CA ILE A 185 -25.64 21.56 38.58
C ILE A 185 -26.87 22.29 38.02
N ASN A 186 -27.76 22.70 38.91
CA ASN A 186 -28.89 23.58 38.59
C ASN A 186 -28.56 24.98 39.10
N TYR A 187 -28.81 25.99 38.29
CA TYR A 187 -28.55 27.39 38.65
C TYR A 187 -29.76 28.28 38.35
N ALA A 188 -29.90 29.35 39.13
CA ALA A 188 -30.91 30.38 38.94
C ALA A 188 -30.33 31.78 39.23
N HIS A 189 -30.47 32.68 38.26
CA HIS A 189 -29.95 34.04 38.29
C HIS A 189 -31.05 35.05 37.92
N ASN A 190 -31.20 36.11 38.72
CA ASN A 190 -32.31 37.07 38.59
C ASN A 190 -32.02 38.29 37.68
N GLY A 191 -30.80 38.43 37.15
CA GLY A 191 -30.48 39.39 36.09
C GLY A 191 -30.46 40.88 36.47
N LYS A 192 -30.19 41.24 37.74
CA LYS A 192 -30.27 42.64 38.21
C LYS A 192 -28.92 43.27 38.58
N THR A 193 -27.91 42.49 38.96
CA THR A 193 -26.60 43.02 39.37
C THR A 193 -25.41 42.48 38.57
N THR A 194 -24.20 42.81 39.04
CA THR A 194 -22.93 42.78 38.29
C THR A 194 -22.05 41.56 38.57
N PHE A 195 -22.61 40.41 38.95
CA PHE A 195 -21.97 39.07 38.99
C PHE A 195 -22.93 38.09 39.70
N GLY A 196 -22.80 36.76 39.56
CA GLY A 196 -23.47 35.80 40.47
C GLY A 196 -23.45 34.32 40.09
N GLY A 197 -23.31 33.40 41.06
CA GLY A 197 -23.44 31.96 40.80
C GLY A 197 -23.09 30.99 41.94
N ILE A 198 -22.80 29.72 41.62
CA ILE A 198 -22.59 28.60 42.58
C ILE A 198 -21.12 28.15 42.61
N THR A 199 -20.56 28.00 43.80
CA THR A 199 -19.22 27.42 44.01
C THR A 199 -19.33 26.05 44.68
N LEU A 200 -18.74 25.05 44.03
CA LEU A 200 -18.69 23.65 44.47
C LEU A 200 -17.25 23.24 44.75
N ALA A 201 -17.07 22.37 45.74
CA ALA A 201 -15.78 21.78 46.07
C ALA A 201 -15.89 20.28 46.30
N ALA A 202 -14.91 19.52 45.81
CA ALA A 202 -14.79 18.08 46.03
C ALA A 202 -13.36 17.70 46.43
N PRO A 203 -13.16 16.77 47.39
CA PRO A 203 -11.84 16.23 47.70
C PRO A 203 -11.19 15.56 46.49
N LEU A 204 -9.88 15.72 46.34
CA LEU A 204 -9.05 14.98 45.38
C LEU A 204 -8.59 13.65 45.99
N SER A 205 -8.57 12.58 45.19
CA SER A 205 -8.14 11.25 45.65
C SER A 205 -7.18 10.60 44.64
N PRO A 206 -5.86 10.55 44.92
CA PRO A 206 -5.19 11.08 46.11
C PRO A 206 -5.02 12.61 46.06
N ALA A 207 -4.73 13.23 47.20
CA ALA A 207 -4.17 14.59 47.19
C ALA A 207 -2.79 14.57 46.51
N VAL A 208 -2.46 15.61 45.74
CA VAL A 208 -1.25 15.63 44.91
C VAL A 208 -0.59 17.01 44.89
N ASN A 209 0.72 17.05 44.65
CA ASN A 209 1.44 18.28 44.34
C ASN A 209 1.49 18.48 42.82
N VAL A 210 0.54 19.25 42.29
CA VAL A 210 0.39 19.55 40.87
C VAL A 210 1.63 20.27 40.35
N LYS A 211 2.23 19.80 39.26
CA LYS A 211 3.46 20.37 38.69
C LYS A 211 3.17 21.40 37.59
N GLU A 212 4.18 22.19 37.24
CA GLU A 212 4.13 23.09 36.09
C GLU A 212 3.89 22.30 34.79
N GLY A 213 3.00 22.81 33.93
CA GLY A 213 2.58 22.14 32.71
C GLY A 213 1.45 21.11 32.88
N SER A 214 0.93 20.91 34.10
CA SER A 214 -0.26 20.08 34.34
C SER A 214 -1.51 20.64 33.69
N THR A 215 -2.44 19.76 33.29
CA THR A 215 -3.78 20.15 32.80
C THR A 215 -4.90 19.55 33.66
N ILE A 216 -6.07 20.18 33.58
CA ILE A 216 -7.33 19.71 34.13
C ILE A 216 -8.25 19.43 32.95
N GLU A 217 -8.67 18.19 32.82
CA GLU A 217 -9.55 17.68 31.77
C GLU A 217 -10.94 17.46 32.34
N PHE A 218 -12.00 17.90 31.65
CA PHE A 218 -13.40 17.67 32.06
C PHE A 218 -14.39 17.83 30.90
N ASP A 219 -15.54 17.18 31.00
CA ASP A 219 -16.65 17.30 30.05
C ASP A 219 -17.78 18.14 30.63
N VAL A 220 -18.40 18.97 29.78
CA VAL A 220 -19.61 19.73 30.12
C VAL A 220 -20.73 19.38 29.14
N TYR A 221 -21.85 18.92 29.69
CA TYR A 221 -23.09 18.67 28.96
C TYR A 221 -24.09 19.78 29.24
N TYR A 222 -24.70 20.30 28.18
CA TYR A 222 -25.64 21.41 28.25
C TYR A 222 -26.81 21.23 27.27
N PRO A 223 -28.01 21.71 27.60
CA PRO A 223 -29.16 21.62 26.71
C PRO A 223 -29.00 22.57 25.52
N LYS A 224 -29.53 22.19 24.35
CA LYS A 224 -29.54 23.02 23.14
C LYS A 224 -30.34 24.31 23.33
N SER A 225 -31.32 24.38 24.23
CA SER A 225 -31.97 25.66 24.56
C SER A 225 -31.08 26.62 25.35
N ALA A 226 -29.97 26.14 25.90
CA ALA A 226 -28.94 26.95 26.51
C ALA A 226 -27.86 27.39 25.52
N GLN A 227 -27.98 27.06 24.23
CA GLN A 227 -27.11 27.57 23.17
C GLN A 227 -27.13 29.11 23.17
N GLY A 228 -25.96 29.76 23.10
CA GLY A 228 -25.83 31.23 23.12
C GLY A 228 -26.11 31.92 24.45
N LYS A 229 -26.10 31.19 25.58
CA LYS A 229 -26.20 31.76 26.95
C LYS A 229 -24.82 31.87 27.63
N PHE A 230 -24.67 32.79 28.60
CA PHE A 230 -23.37 33.20 29.17
C PHE A 230 -23.06 32.48 30.49
N MET A 231 -21.95 31.74 30.58
CA MET A 231 -21.44 31.25 31.86
C MET A 231 -19.91 31.22 31.90
N ARG A 232 -19.33 31.63 33.03
CA ARG A 232 -17.88 31.61 33.27
C ARG A 232 -17.50 30.53 34.26
N TRP A 233 -16.41 29.82 33.99
CA TRP A 233 -15.89 28.78 34.87
C TRP A 233 -14.54 29.20 35.45
N ARG A 234 -14.37 28.99 36.75
CA ARG A 234 -13.09 29.15 37.45
C ARG A 234 -12.75 27.88 38.21
N ILE A 235 -11.48 27.50 38.16
CA ILE A 235 -10.92 26.43 38.98
C ILE A 235 -9.72 26.99 39.75
N ARG A 236 -9.71 26.83 41.08
CA ARG A 236 -8.69 27.41 41.97
C ARG A 236 -8.04 26.34 42.86
N THR A 237 -6.73 26.47 43.11
CA THR A 237 -5.97 25.63 44.05
C THR A 237 -5.58 26.39 45.33
N ASN A 238 -5.24 25.67 46.40
CA ASN A 238 -5.22 26.20 47.77
C ASN A 238 -4.11 27.23 48.10
N ASN A 239 -3.09 27.44 47.25
CA ASN A 239 -1.84 28.10 47.69
C ASN A 239 -1.44 29.42 46.99
N ALA A 240 -2.21 29.93 46.03
CA ALA A 240 -2.03 31.29 45.49
C ALA A 240 -3.29 31.76 44.74
N ASP A 241 -3.44 33.07 44.50
CA ASP A 241 -4.41 33.65 43.55
C ASP A 241 -4.00 33.32 42.09
N LEU A 242 -3.86 32.03 41.79
CA LEU A 242 -3.65 31.53 40.43
C LEU A 242 -4.95 30.85 40.02
N ASP A 243 -5.67 31.53 39.16
CA ASP A 243 -6.95 31.09 38.63
C ASP A 243 -6.69 30.35 37.30
N SER A 244 -7.22 29.13 37.18
CA SER A 244 -7.35 28.45 35.90
C SER A 244 -8.68 28.88 35.28
N TYR A 245 -8.61 29.65 34.19
CA TYR A 245 -9.79 30.26 33.57
C TYR A 245 -10.24 29.50 32.32
N LEU A 246 -11.54 29.24 32.25
CA LEU A 246 -12.23 29.06 30.97
C LEU A 246 -13.13 30.27 30.75
N ARG A 247 -12.70 31.19 29.88
CA ARG A 247 -13.56 32.25 29.33
C ARG A 247 -14.04 31.78 27.96
N GLY A 248 -15.31 31.42 27.85
CA GLY A 248 -15.95 31.07 26.59
C GLY A 248 -17.33 31.70 26.55
N TYR A 249 -17.56 32.52 25.54
CA TYR A 249 -18.82 33.16 25.25
C TYR A 249 -19.55 32.29 24.24
N ASP A 250 -20.83 32.03 24.49
CA ASP A 250 -21.72 31.23 23.67
C ASP A 250 -21.41 29.73 23.61
N TYR A 251 -22.39 28.95 24.08
CA TYR A 251 -22.59 27.53 23.74
C TYR A 251 -22.84 27.29 22.23
N ASN A 252 -22.44 28.21 21.35
CA ASN A 252 -22.66 28.15 19.90
C ASN A 252 -21.61 27.26 19.23
N ASN A 253 -21.47 26.03 19.68
CA ASN A 253 -20.74 25.06 18.88
C ASN A 253 -21.65 24.59 17.74
N LEU A 254 -21.32 24.97 16.50
CA LEU A 254 -22.00 24.50 15.28
C LEU A 254 -21.76 22.97 15.08
N ASN A 255 -20.72 22.40 15.71
CA ASN A 255 -20.36 20.97 15.72
C ASN A 255 -20.04 20.48 17.15
N PRO A 256 -21.05 20.22 18.01
CA PRO A 256 -20.86 19.75 19.38
C PRO A 256 -20.12 18.39 19.43
N ASP A 257 -19.32 18.16 20.49
CA ASP A 257 -18.50 16.94 20.64
C ASP A 257 -19.32 15.66 20.77
N TRP A 258 -20.59 15.82 21.13
CA TRP A 258 -21.57 14.76 21.24
C TRP A 258 -22.97 15.40 21.29
N VAL A 259 -23.97 14.67 20.81
CA VAL A 259 -25.38 15.06 20.85
C VAL A 259 -26.18 13.91 21.45
N GLY A 260 -27.02 14.21 22.43
CA GLY A 260 -27.97 13.25 22.98
C GLY A 260 -29.30 13.88 23.35
N SER A 261 -30.13 13.09 24.03
CA SER A 261 -31.47 13.52 24.45
C SER A 261 -31.70 13.14 25.90
N TYR A 262 -32.22 14.08 26.68
CA TYR A 262 -32.62 13.88 28.07
C TYR A 262 -33.80 14.79 28.40
N ASN A 263 -34.83 14.23 29.07
CA ASN A 263 -36.07 14.91 29.43
C ASN A 263 -36.79 15.63 28.27
N GLY A 264 -36.72 15.06 27.06
CA GLY A 264 -37.39 15.61 25.87
C GLY A 264 -36.66 16.81 25.25
N GLU A 265 -35.44 17.09 25.69
CA GLU A 265 -34.58 18.15 25.17
C GLU A 265 -33.30 17.57 24.55
N THR A 266 -32.78 18.22 23.51
CA THR A 266 -31.48 17.88 22.92
C THR A 266 -30.36 18.41 23.80
N TRP A 267 -29.36 17.60 24.10
CA TRP A 267 -28.17 17.95 24.87
C TRP A 267 -26.93 17.87 24.00
N LEU A 268 -25.99 18.76 24.26
CA LEU A 268 -24.72 18.91 23.57
C LEU A 268 -23.58 18.72 24.58
N LYS A 269 -22.43 18.16 24.15
CA LYS A 269 -21.21 18.06 24.97
C LYS A 269 -20.11 18.99 24.44
N ALA A 270 -19.31 19.53 25.34
CA ALA A 270 -18.00 20.11 25.06
C ALA A 270 -16.95 19.56 26.03
N HIS A 271 -15.81 19.12 25.50
CA HIS A 271 -14.64 18.72 26.27
C HIS A 271 -13.73 19.92 26.52
N HIS A 272 -13.19 20.02 27.74
CA HIS A 272 -12.34 21.12 28.16
C HIS A 272 -11.05 20.61 28.81
N SER A 273 -9.93 21.13 28.32
CA SER A 273 -8.60 20.97 28.89
C SER A 273 -8.08 22.35 29.34
N ILE A 274 -7.69 22.56 30.59
CA ILE A 274 -7.15 23.86 31.03
C ILE A 274 -5.87 23.69 31.85
N ASN A 275 -4.97 24.66 31.80
CA ASN A 275 -3.75 24.64 32.62
C ASN A 275 -4.10 24.56 34.10
N ALA A 276 -3.57 23.57 34.81
CA ALA A 276 -3.70 23.42 36.23
C ALA A 276 -2.72 24.34 36.96
N SER A 277 -3.18 24.98 38.03
CA SER A 277 -2.30 25.77 38.89
C SER A 277 -1.35 24.87 39.67
N THR A 278 -0.06 25.23 39.70
CA THR A 278 0.99 24.44 40.36
C THR A 278 0.89 24.51 41.88
N GLY A 279 1.16 23.40 42.55
CA GLY A 279 1.29 23.33 44.00
C GLY A 279 0.47 22.21 44.66
N LEU A 280 0.58 22.15 45.98
CA LEU A 280 -0.06 21.13 46.80
C LEU A 280 -1.59 21.34 46.81
N SER A 281 -2.31 20.38 46.24
CA SER A 281 -3.77 20.42 46.08
C SER A 281 -4.43 19.19 46.70
N SER A 282 -5.47 19.44 47.49
CA SER A 282 -6.27 18.41 48.14
C SER A 282 -7.76 18.47 47.78
N ASN A 283 -8.19 19.53 47.08
CA ASN A 283 -9.57 19.76 46.68
C ASN A 283 -9.63 20.34 45.27
N PHE A 284 -10.63 19.91 44.51
CA PHE A 284 -11.05 20.55 43.29
C PHE A 284 -12.13 21.59 43.60
N ILE A 285 -12.05 22.79 43.00
CA ILE A 285 -13.03 23.86 43.18
C ILE A 285 -13.57 24.23 41.80
N LEU A 286 -14.90 24.29 41.69
CA LEU A 286 -15.61 24.66 40.48
C LEU A 286 -16.54 25.82 40.79
N GLU A 287 -16.34 26.95 40.13
CA GLU A 287 -17.26 28.09 40.22
C GLU A 287 -17.97 28.33 38.89
N LEU A 288 -19.30 28.43 38.95
CA LEU A 288 -20.15 28.83 37.84
C LEU A 288 -20.66 30.24 38.09
N HIS A 289 -20.49 31.18 37.16
CA HIS A 289 -20.93 32.58 37.29
C HIS A 289 -21.71 33.07 36.06
N GLY A 290 -22.72 33.92 36.28
CA GLY A 290 -23.39 34.74 35.26
C GLY A 290 -22.82 36.16 35.14
N GLU A 291 -23.04 36.82 34.00
CA GLU A 291 -22.49 38.15 33.67
C GLU A 291 -23.46 39.33 33.85
N ASN A 292 -22.89 40.54 33.92
CA ASN A 292 -23.57 41.81 34.19
C ASN A 292 -24.62 42.17 33.13
N GLY A 293 -25.77 42.69 33.57
CA GLY A 293 -26.75 43.35 32.69
C GLY A 293 -27.59 42.41 31.81
N ARG A 294 -27.72 41.14 32.20
CA ARG A 294 -28.43 40.11 31.43
C ARG A 294 -29.82 39.77 32.01
N PRO A 295 -30.74 39.25 31.18
CA PRO A 295 -32.04 38.75 31.65
C PRO A 295 -31.90 37.63 32.68
N ALA A 296 -32.94 37.44 33.50
CA ALA A 296 -33.01 36.31 34.42
C ALA A 296 -32.91 34.97 33.68
N GLU A 297 -32.18 34.02 34.26
CA GLU A 297 -31.94 32.70 33.67
C GLU A 297 -32.02 31.59 34.72
N THR A 298 -32.53 30.44 34.29
CA THR A 298 -32.49 29.18 35.04
C THR A 298 -32.05 28.09 34.08
N GLY A 299 -31.12 27.24 34.51
CA GLY A 299 -30.61 26.18 33.65
C GLY A 299 -30.02 25.00 34.44
N MET A 300 -29.73 23.95 33.70
CA MET A 300 -29.09 22.73 34.19
C MET A 300 -27.90 22.41 33.30
N LEU A 301 -26.82 21.95 33.93
CA LEU A 301 -25.63 21.43 33.28
C LEU A 301 -25.21 20.13 33.96
N LEU A 302 -24.46 19.30 33.23
CA LEU A 302 -23.78 18.15 33.82
C LEU A 302 -22.29 18.29 33.58
N VAL A 303 -21.49 18.03 34.60
CA VAL A 303 -20.03 17.99 34.51
C VAL A 303 -19.55 16.57 34.77
N ALA A 304 -18.68 16.05 33.90
CA ALA A 304 -18.20 14.67 33.98
C ALA A 304 -16.68 14.60 33.70
N ASN A 305 -16.11 13.40 33.87
CA ASN A 305 -14.74 13.06 33.45
C ASN A 305 -13.66 14.01 33.96
N ILE A 306 -13.85 14.60 35.15
CA ILE A 306 -12.88 15.55 35.73
C ILE A 306 -11.62 14.79 36.14
N LYS A 307 -10.48 15.12 35.53
CA LYS A 307 -9.17 14.50 35.79
C LYS A 307 -8.08 15.56 35.78
N ILE A 308 -7.07 15.39 36.63
CA ILE A 308 -5.85 16.22 36.61
C ILE A 308 -4.70 15.38 36.10
N PHE A 309 -3.99 15.90 35.10
CA PHE A 309 -2.84 15.27 34.48
C PHE A 309 -1.57 16.05 34.76
N GLU A 310 -0.44 15.34 34.91
CA GLU A 310 0.91 15.92 34.92
C GLU A 310 1.63 15.62 33.62
N PRO A 311 2.55 16.51 33.17
CA PRO A 311 3.50 16.17 32.11
C PRO A 311 4.30 14.93 32.52
N ASP A 312 4.44 13.94 31.65
CA ASP A 312 5.31 12.79 31.93
C ASP A 312 6.75 13.28 32.19
N PRO A 313 7.36 12.98 33.35
CA PRO A 313 8.68 13.50 33.68
C PRO A 313 9.80 13.04 32.73
N SER A 314 9.58 11.97 31.95
CA SER A 314 10.54 11.35 31.03
C SER A 314 10.30 11.63 29.53
N GLY A 315 9.16 12.20 29.16
CA GLY A 315 8.79 12.42 27.76
C GLY A 315 9.52 13.58 27.07
N ILE A 316 9.49 13.58 25.73
CA ILE A 316 10.06 14.60 24.84
C ILE A 316 8.93 15.48 24.31
N ALA A 317 8.88 16.75 24.73
CA ALA A 317 7.83 17.71 24.33
C ALA A 317 7.58 17.69 22.80
N LEU A 318 6.31 17.63 22.42
CA LEU A 318 5.86 17.82 21.04
C LEU A 318 6.13 19.27 20.63
N PRO A 319 6.75 19.53 19.47
CA PRO A 319 6.76 20.88 18.92
C PRO A 319 5.32 21.29 18.56
N ASP A 320 5.03 22.59 18.64
CA ASP A 320 3.75 23.16 18.20
C ASP A 320 3.51 22.80 16.74
N VAL A 321 2.62 21.84 16.46
CA VAL A 321 2.27 21.48 15.10
C VAL A 321 1.27 22.51 14.59
N VAL A 322 1.78 23.65 14.16
CA VAL A 322 1.06 24.43 13.16
C VAL A 322 1.43 23.83 11.81
N ASN A 323 0.43 23.44 11.01
CA ASN A 323 0.58 23.01 9.61
C ASN A 323 1.28 24.10 8.78
N LYS A 324 2.60 24.25 8.93
CA LYS A 324 3.40 25.30 8.29
C LYS A 324 4.61 24.75 7.54
N GLU A 325 4.99 23.49 7.80
CA GLU A 325 6.12 22.90 7.09
C GLU A 325 5.67 22.33 5.75
N HIS A 326 6.13 22.99 4.69
CA HIS A 326 5.94 22.53 3.32
C HIS A 326 6.52 21.12 3.13
N GLN A 327 5.89 20.32 2.27
CA GLN A 327 6.30 18.94 1.94
C GLN A 327 7.74 18.81 1.41
N SER A 328 8.40 19.91 1.04
CA SER A 328 9.83 19.91 0.67
C SER A 328 10.78 20.13 1.85
N ALA A 329 10.29 20.45 3.04
CA ALA A 329 11.06 20.69 4.26
C ALA A 329 11.03 19.48 5.21
N VAL A 330 9.87 18.85 5.40
CA VAL A 330 9.67 17.75 6.37
C VAL A 330 10.45 16.47 6.04
N ALA A 331 10.70 15.53 6.96
CA ALA A 331 11.48 14.32 6.64
C ALA A 331 10.86 13.45 5.51
N PRO A 332 11.65 12.88 4.58
CA PRO A 332 11.16 11.92 3.59
C PRO A 332 10.42 10.74 4.21
N LEU A 333 9.22 10.40 3.73
CA LEU A 333 8.46 9.26 4.27
C LEU A 333 9.21 7.94 4.03
N LYS A 334 9.77 7.76 2.83
CA LYS A 334 10.62 6.61 2.48
C LYS A 334 11.91 6.48 3.31
N SER A 335 12.31 7.51 4.06
CA SER A 335 13.43 7.37 5.00
C SER A 335 13.03 6.64 6.29
N VAL A 336 11.75 6.67 6.64
CA VAL A 336 11.17 5.95 7.77
C VAL A 336 10.77 4.54 7.32
N TYR A 337 9.99 4.46 6.25
CA TYR A 337 9.43 3.22 5.72
C TYR A 337 10.10 2.83 4.41
N ASN A 338 10.96 1.83 4.48
CA ASN A 338 11.56 1.17 3.34
C ASN A 338 11.98 -0.26 3.73
N ARG A 339 12.26 -1.09 2.73
CA ARG A 339 12.69 -2.47 2.95
C ARG A 339 14.03 -2.61 3.68
N GLU A 340 14.95 -1.67 3.52
CA GLU A 340 16.26 -1.69 4.21
C GLU A 340 16.12 -1.56 5.73
N ASN A 341 15.10 -0.84 6.18
CA ASN A 341 14.74 -0.68 7.59
C ASN A 341 13.81 -1.80 8.11
N GLY A 342 13.59 -2.87 7.33
CA GLY A 342 12.67 -3.96 7.69
C GLY A 342 11.19 -3.60 7.57
N HIS A 343 10.86 -2.57 6.79
CA HIS A 343 9.50 -2.14 6.49
C HIS A 343 9.14 -2.44 5.02
N PHE A 344 8.12 -1.75 4.51
CA PHE A 344 7.55 -1.86 3.18
C PHE A 344 7.90 -0.62 2.35
N MET A 345 7.64 -0.70 1.04
CA MET A 345 7.80 0.45 0.15
C MET A 345 6.65 1.44 0.32
N VAL A 346 6.94 2.73 0.31
CA VAL A 346 5.91 3.77 0.31
C VAL A 346 5.77 4.40 -1.05
N GLY A 347 4.51 4.58 -1.48
CA GLY A 347 4.18 5.05 -2.81
C GLY A 347 3.12 6.12 -2.86
N SER A 348 2.90 6.65 -4.05
CA SER A 348 1.80 7.58 -4.34
C SER A 348 1.21 7.33 -5.73
N ILE A 349 -0.03 7.77 -5.97
CA ILE A 349 -0.50 7.91 -7.35
C ILE A 349 0.41 8.90 -8.12
N GLY A 350 0.57 8.68 -9.42
CA GLY A 350 1.19 9.65 -10.31
C GLY A 350 1.80 9.04 -11.57
N THR A 351 1.76 9.81 -12.67
CA THR A 351 2.26 9.42 -13.99
C THR A 351 3.42 10.32 -14.40
N GLY A 352 4.23 9.90 -15.37
CA GLY A 352 5.33 10.73 -15.88
C GLY A 352 6.53 10.84 -14.93
N PRO A 353 7.45 11.79 -15.17
CA PRO A 353 8.71 11.89 -14.44
C PRO A 353 8.55 12.04 -12.92
N VAL A 354 9.37 11.32 -12.16
CA VAL A 354 9.41 11.34 -10.70
C VAL A 354 10.34 12.47 -10.26
N THR A 355 9.76 13.59 -9.81
CA THR A 355 10.51 14.78 -9.38
C THR A 355 9.89 15.39 -8.12
N GLY A 356 10.61 16.32 -7.48
CA GLY A 356 10.10 17.08 -6.33
C GLY A 356 9.63 16.19 -5.18
N THR A 357 8.40 16.41 -4.71
CA THR A 357 7.79 15.65 -3.61
C THR A 357 7.71 14.16 -3.89
N ARG A 358 7.38 13.77 -5.13
CA ARG A 358 7.31 12.35 -5.53
C ARG A 358 8.64 11.65 -5.32
N ALA A 359 9.71 12.23 -5.86
CA ALA A 359 11.07 11.72 -5.69
C ALA A 359 11.52 11.72 -4.23
N ARG A 360 11.12 12.75 -3.47
CA ARG A 360 11.54 12.90 -2.07
C ARG A 360 10.89 11.89 -1.14
N HIS A 361 9.57 11.68 -1.24
CA HIS A 361 8.82 10.90 -0.25
C HIS A 361 8.57 9.45 -0.63
N TYR A 362 8.58 9.12 -1.92
CA TYR A 362 8.04 7.85 -2.42
C TYR A 362 9.03 7.11 -3.33
N GLU A 363 8.83 5.81 -3.47
CA GLU A 363 9.64 4.93 -4.33
C GLU A 363 8.81 4.10 -5.32
N ILE A 364 7.50 3.93 -5.09
CA ILE A 364 6.61 3.17 -5.97
C ILE A 364 5.40 4.02 -6.40
N PHE A 365 4.97 3.89 -7.65
CA PHE A 365 3.90 4.71 -8.23
C PHE A 365 2.85 3.89 -8.97
N VAL A 366 1.60 4.35 -8.92
CA VAL A 366 0.49 3.80 -9.71
C VAL A 366 -0.13 4.89 -10.57
N ASP A 367 -0.51 4.52 -11.79
CA ASP A 367 -1.37 5.34 -12.65
C ASP A 367 -2.82 4.89 -12.44
N GLY A 368 -3.67 5.79 -11.95
CA GLY A 368 -5.04 5.42 -11.60
C GLY A 368 -5.98 5.16 -12.77
N ASN A 369 -5.60 5.39 -14.04
CA ASN A 369 -6.54 5.29 -15.16
C ASN A 369 -6.01 4.64 -16.44
N ASN A 370 -4.75 4.89 -16.82
CA ASN A 370 -4.37 4.65 -18.21
C ASN A 370 -4.15 3.16 -18.57
N LEU A 371 -4.01 2.27 -17.59
CA LEU A 371 -3.88 0.82 -17.81
C LEU A 371 -5.21 0.06 -17.76
N LYS A 372 -6.33 0.72 -17.48
CA LYS A 372 -7.67 0.11 -17.51
C LYS A 372 -8.03 -0.38 -18.92
N ALA A 373 -8.92 -1.38 -19.00
CA ALA A 373 -9.24 -2.06 -20.26
C ALA A 373 -9.88 -1.14 -21.32
N ASP A 374 -10.68 -0.14 -20.91
CA ASP A 374 -11.24 0.87 -21.83
C ASP A 374 -10.15 1.66 -22.58
N SER A 375 -9.03 1.90 -21.91
CA SER A 375 -7.90 2.66 -22.39
C SER A 375 -6.95 1.77 -23.19
N THR A 376 -6.68 0.55 -22.70
CA THR A 376 -5.69 -0.35 -23.29
C THR A 376 -6.21 -1.22 -24.43
N HIS A 377 -7.50 -1.58 -24.43
CA HIS A 377 -8.11 -2.46 -25.43
C HIS A 377 -9.47 -1.91 -25.93
N PRO A 378 -9.52 -0.66 -26.42
CA PRO A 378 -10.78 0.03 -26.75
C PRO A 378 -11.56 -0.61 -27.90
N ARG A 379 -10.90 -1.41 -28.74
CA ARG A 379 -11.44 -1.93 -30.01
C ARG A 379 -11.38 -3.45 -29.98
N GLY A 380 -12.50 -4.14 -30.25
CA GLY A 380 -12.55 -5.59 -30.18
C GLY A 380 -12.21 -6.30 -31.50
N PRO A 381 -11.90 -7.60 -31.44
CA PRO A 381 -11.50 -8.39 -32.60
C PRO A 381 -12.66 -8.74 -33.53
N SER A 382 -12.46 -8.64 -34.83
CA SER A 382 -13.47 -8.93 -35.87
C SER A 382 -13.87 -10.41 -35.99
N TRP A 383 -13.11 -11.32 -35.38
CA TRP A 383 -13.45 -12.75 -35.34
C TRP A 383 -14.34 -13.12 -34.15
N LEU A 384 -14.42 -12.26 -33.13
CA LEU A 384 -15.34 -12.49 -32.02
C LEU A 384 -16.76 -12.33 -32.53
N ARG A 385 -17.53 -13.41 -32.47
CA ARG A 385 -18.89 -13.50 -33.02
C ARG A 385 -19.86 -14.06 -31.99
N SER A 386 -21.14 -13.77 -32.20
CA SER A 386 -22.18 -14.42 -31.42
C SER A 386 -22.19 -15.93 -31.70
N VAL A 387 -22.86 -16.70 -30.85
CA VAL A 387 -23.14 -18.13 -31.09
C VAL A 387 -23.92 -18.40 -32.38
N THR A 388 -24.54 -17.37 -33.00
CA THR A 388 -25.21 -17.46 -34.30
C THR A 388 -24.35 -16.97 -35.47
N GLY A 389 -23.10 -16.55 -35.22
CA GLY A 389 -22.15 -16.07 -36.23
C GLY A 389 -22.21 -14.56 -36.53
N GLU A 390 -23.09 -13.83 -35.86
CA GLU A 390 -23.27 -12.38 -36.07
C GLU A 390 -22.11 -11.58 -35.47
N PRO A 391 -21.70 -10.46 -36.10
CA PRO A 391 -20.65 -9.60 -35.57
C PRO A 391 -21.08 -8.91 -34.26
N LEU A 392 -20.13 -8.70 -33.35
CA LEU A 392 -20.36 -7.94 -32.12
C LEU A 392 -20.14 -6.44 -32.36
N ASN A 393 -21.00 -5.60 -31.77
CA ASN A 393 -20.83 -4.15 -31.86
C ASN A 393 -19.53 -3.72 -31.17
N GLY A 394 -18.71 -2.92 -31.85
CA GLY A 394 -17.38 -2.50 -31.38
C GLY A 394 -16.27 -3.54 -31.52
N ALA A 395 -16.58 -4.77 -31.96
CA ALA A 395 -15.60 -5.83 -32.23
C ALA A 395 -15.42 -6.05 -33.73
N THR A 396 -14.84 -5.06 -34.42
CA THR A 396 -14.71 -5.02 -35.88
C THR A 396 -13.27 -4.89 -36.37
N THR A 397 -12.31 -4.90 -35.46
CA THR A 397 -10.90 -4.61 -35.78
C THR A 397 -10.17 -5.90 -36.17
N ALA A 398 -9.32 -5.82 -37.18
CA ALA A 398 -8.47 -6.95 -37.53
C ALA A 398 -7.55 -7.29 -36.34
N PRO A 399 -7.38 -8.58 -35.99
CA PRO A 399 -6.62 -8.95 -34.80
C PRO A 399 -5.18 -8.45 -34.81
N GLY A 400 -4.71 -7.96 -33.66
CA GLY A 400 -3.34 -7.50 -33.45
C GLY A 400 -3.26 -6.12 -32.81
N LEU A 401 -2.11 -5.46 -32.94
CA LEU A 401 -1.82 -4.19 -32.25
C LEU A 401 -2.81 -3.05 -32.54
N ALA A 402 -3.53 -3.11 -33.66
CA ALA A 402 -4.56 -2.13 -33.98
C ALA A 402 -5.72 -2.13 -32.96
N GLU A 403 -5.92 -3.20 -32.20
CA GLU A 403 -6.94 -3.29 -31.15
C GLU A 403 -6.58 -2.45 -29.91
N TYR A 404 -5.29 -2.22 -29.67
CA TYR A 404 -4.75 -1.73 -28.40
C TYR A 404 -4.26 -0.29 -28.47
N ASN A 405 -4.19 0.37 -27.31
CA ASN A 405 -3.42 1.59 -27.08
C ASN A 405 -2.58 1.40 -25.80
N PHE A 406 -1.38 1.96 -25.74
CA PHE A 406 -0.51 1.79 -24.56
C PHE A 406 -0.03 3.13 -24.00
N PRO A 407 -0.14 3.37 -22.68
CA PRO A 407 0.44 4.55 -22.02
C PRO A 407 1.96 4.43 -21.79
N THR A 408 2.71 4.03 -22.82
CA THR A 408 4.14 3.70 -22.70
C THR A 408 4.98 4.82 -22.10
N GLY A 409 4.77 6.06 -22.58
CA GLY A 409 5.55 7.22 -22.15
C GLY A 409 5.42 7.54 -20.65
N SER A 410 4.24 7.29 -20.06
CA SER A 410 3.98 7.57 -18.64
C SER A 410 4.84 6.71 -17.72
N TYR A 411 4.90 5.40 -17.98
CA TYR A 411 5.66 4.46 -17.17
C TYR A 411 7.15 4.44 -17.51
N GLN A 412 7.48 4.68 -18.78
CA GLN A 412 8.87 4.85 -19.19
C GLN A 412 9.51 6.03 -18.44
N ALA A 413 8.80 7.15 -18.34
CA ALA A 413 9.28 8.30 -17.60
C ALA A 413 9.52 8.00 -16.11
N ILE A 414 8.72 7.15 -15.48
CA ILE A 414 8.94 6.73 -14.08
C ILE A 414 10.23 5.92 -13.96
N ARG A 415 10.39 4.88 -14.79
CA ARG A 415 11.59 4.04 -14.86
C ARG A 415 12.87 4.87 -15.05
N ASP A 416 12.78 5.89 -15.92
CA ASP A 416 13.92 6.71 -16.33
C ASP A 416 14.24 7.88 -15.36
N SER A 417 13.46 8.07 -14.29
CA SER A 417 13.59 9.24 -13.38
C SER A 417 14.64 9.11 -12.26
N GLY A 418 15.45 8.05 -12.26
CA GLY A 418 16.47 7.81 -11.23
C GLY A 418 17.51 6.81 -11.69
N THR A 419 18.25 6.24 -10.74
CA THR A 419 19.10 5.08 -11.02
C THR A 419 18.23 3.85 -11.38
N PRO A 420 18.70 2.93 -12.24
CA PRO A 420 17.91 1.76 -12.62
C PRO A 420 17.40 0.99 -11.40
N GLY A 421 16.08 0.81 -11.30
CA GLY A 421 15.42 0.12 -10.17
C GLY A 421 15.08 0.99 -8.97
N GLU A 422 15.47 2.27 -8.95
CA GLU A 422 15.15 3.21 -7.87
C GLU A 422 13.65 3.44 -7.73
N TYR A 423 12.99 3.74 -8.86
CA TYR A 423 11.54 3.98 -8.91
C TYR A 423 10.81 2.80 -9.53
N LYS A 424 9.78 2.35 -8.84
CA LYS A 424 8.99 1.17 -9.19
C LYS A 424 7.60 1.59 -9.62
N SER A 425 6.95 0.74 -10.40
CA SER A 425 5.55 0.93 -10.79
C SER A 425 4.69 -0.22 -10.30
N HIS A 426 3.48 0.11 -9.86
CA HIS A 426 2.37 -0.80 -9.65
C HIS A 426 1.37 -0.61 -10.80
N ALA A 427 1.04 -1.68 -11.51
CA ALA A 427 0.14 -1.63 -12.66
C ALA A 427 -1.31 -1.88 -12.25
N HIS A 428 -2.23 -1.04 -12.72
CA HIS A 428 -3.65 -1.10 -12.37
C HIS A 428 -4.51 -0.81 -13.63
N VAL A 429 -5.24 -1.74 -14.22
CA VAL A 429 -5.55 -3.15 -13.86
C VAL A 429 -5.86 -3.91 -15.16
N LEU A 430 -5.59 -5.23 -15.25
CA LEU A 430 -5.91 -6.04 -16.43
C LEU A 430 -7.41 -6.29 -16.62
N ALA A 431 -8.11 -6.69 -15.55
CA ALA A 431 -9.52 -7.06 -15.59
C ALA A 431 -10.30 -6.32 -14.50
N TRP A 432 -11.35 -5.63 -14.91
CA TRP A 432 -12.27 -4.97 -14.02
C TRP A 432 -13.67 -4.93 -14.64
N TYR A 433 -14.70 -4.95 -13.80
CA TYR A 433 -16.09 -4.86 -14.25
C TYR A 433 -16.47 -3.46 -14.74
N ASN A 434 -15.82 -2.45 -14.16
CA ASN A 434 -15.99 -1.05 -14.52
C ASN A 434 -14.88 -0.61 -15.49
N GLN A 435 -15.09 0.48 -16.22
CA GLN A 435 -14.13 1.02 -17.20
C GLN A 435 -13.58 -0.06 -18.17
N ALA A 436 -14.47 -0.96 -18.57
CA ALA A 436 -14.26 -1.92 -19.65
C ALA A 436 -14.97 -1.44 -20.93
N PRO A 437 -14.36 -1.66 -22.11
CA PRO A 437 -14.93 -1.20 -23.38
C PRO A 437 -16.30 -1.86 -23.62
N ALA A 438 -17.19 -1.14 -24.30
CA ALA A 438 -18.57 -1.59 -24.50
C ALA A 438 -18.66 -2.99 -25.14
N TRP A 439 -17.70 -3.33 -26.00
CA TRP A 439 -17.68 -4.61 -26.68
C TRP A 439 -17.37 -5.79 -25.75
N MET A 440 -16.59 -5.59 -24.67
CA MET A 440 -16.38 -6.61 -23.63
C MET A 440 -17.64 -6.74 -22.78
N ARG A 441 -18.20 -5.61 -22.30
CA ARG A 441 -19.32 -5.62 -21.34
C ARG A 441 -20.62 -6.27 -21.85
N GLN A 442 -20.82 -6.36 -23.17
CA GLN A 442 -22.00 -7.02 -23.78
C GLN A 442 -21.91 -8.56 -23.80
N ILE A 443 -20.73 -9.14 -23.62
CA ILE A 443 -20.49 -10.58 -23.79
C ILE A 443 -21.11 -11.37 -22.64
N ILE A 444 -21.86 -12.43 -22.92
CA ILE A 444 -22.41 -13.35 -21.91
C ILE A 444 -22.17 -14.82 -22.30
N PRO A 445 -22.17 -15.76 -21.32
CA PRO A 445 -22.10 -17.21 -21.60
C PRO A 445 -23.14 -17.73 -22.60
N ALA A 446 -22.72 -18.64 -23.48
CA ALA A 446 -23.58 -19.29 -24.48
C ALA A 446 -24.76 -20.07 -23.87
N ASN A 447 -24.55 -20.68 -22.71
CA ASN A 447 -25.51 -21.57 -22.05
C ASN A 447 -26.59 -20.82 -21.24
N LEU A 448 -26.54 -19.48 -21.16
CA LEU A 448 -27.55 -18.71 -20.45
C LEU A 448 -28.94 -18.87 -21.09
N PRO A 449 -30.03 -19.08 -20.32
CA PRO A 449 -31.39 -19.18 -20.87
C PRO A 449 -31.85 -17.92 -21.61
N SER A 450 -32.78 -18.07 -22.57
CA SER A 450 -33.43 -16.92 -23.21
C SER A 450 -34.36 -16.19 -22.22
N GLY A 451 -34.31 -14.86 -22.19
CA GLY A 451 -35.09 -14.05 -21.24
C GLY A 451 -34.52 -13.99 -19.82
N TYR A 452 -33.24 -14.36 -19.63
CA TYR A 452 -32.55 -14.25 -18.36
C TYR A 452 -32.41 -12.78 -17.91
N GLN A 453 -33.07 -12.40 -16.81
CA GLN A 453 -33.11 -11.03 -16.27
C GLN A 453 -32.07 -10.80 -15.14
N GLY A 454 -31.09 -11.70 -14.98
CA GLY A 454 -30.21 -11.75 -13.80
C GLY A 454 -30.81 -12.58 -12.65
N THR A 455 -29.98 -12.97 -11.68
CA THR A 455 -30.39 -13.64 -10.44
C THR A 455 -29.65 -13.03 -9.26
N ALA A 456 -30.05 -13.32 -8.02
CA ALA A 456 -29.24 -12.98 -6.83
C ALA A 456 -27.82 -13.60 -6.84
N ARG A 457 -27.56 -14.56 -7.74
CA ARG A 457 -26.27 -15.22 -7.98
C ARG A 457 -25.58 -14.75 -9.28
N PHE A 458 -26.12 -13.74 -9.96
CA PHE A 458 -25.54 -13.16 -11.17
C PHE A 458 -25.96 -11.71 -11.22
N TYR A 459 -25.13 -10.84 -10.65
CA TYR A 459 -25.40 -9.41 -10.68
C TYR A 459 -25.14 -8.90 -12.10
N GLY A 460 -26.24 -8.65 -12.81
CA GLY A 460 -26.23 -8.39 -14.25
C GLY A 460 -25.54 -7.09 -14.64
N LEU A 461 -25.02 -7.09 -15.88
CA LEU A 461 -24.93 -5.95 -16.79
C LEU A 461 -24.61 -4.61 -16.12
N GLY A 462 -23.33 -4.42 -15.75
CA GLY A 462 -22.83 -3.16 -15.21
C GLY A 462 -23.34 -1.94 -15.99
N ASN A 463 -23.76 -0.92 -15.23
CA ASN A 463 -24.32 0.37 -15.66
C ASN A 463 -24.16 0.68 -17.17
N GLY A 464 -25.26 0.59 -17.91
CA GLY A 464 -25.38 1.12 -19.27
C GLY A 464 -25.25 0.13 -20.42
N VAL A 465 -25.20 -1.18 -20.18
CA VAL A 465 -25.27 -2.17 -21.26
C VAL A 465 -26.74 -2.56 -21.51
N THR A 466 -27.33 -2.06 -22.59
CA THR A 466 -28.71 -2.40 -22.99
C THR A 466 -28.81 -3.67 -23.83
N THR A 467 -27.68 -4.22 -24.28
CA THR A 467 -27.60 -5.32 -25.24
C THR A 467 -26.61 -6.38 -24.79
N THR A 468 -27.03 -7.64 -24.78
CA THR A 468 -26.16 -8.79 -24.50
C THR A 468 -25.97 -9.66 -25.72
N VAL A 469 -24.77 -10.22 -25.87
CA VAL A 469 -24.41 -11.13 -26.95
C VAL A 469 -23.83 -12.40 -26.36
N LYS A 470 -24.49 -13.52 -26.64
CA LYS A 470 -23.98 -14.85 -26.29
C LYS A 470 -22.78 -15.19 -27.17
N VAL A 471 -21.66 -15.52 -26.54
CA VAL A 471 -20.46 -16.00 -27.23
C VAL A 471 -20.10 -17.40 -26.74
N ASP A 472 -19.37 -18.16 -27.55
CA ASP A 472 -18.81 -19.42 -27.08
C ASP A 472 -17.67 -19.19 -26.09
N LYS A 473 -17.53 -20.11 -25.13
CA LYS A 473 -16.56 -19.97 -24.03
C LYS A 473 -15.12 -19.93 -24.50
N GLU A 474 -14.78 -20.65 -25.57
CA GLU A 474 -13.41 -20.71 -26.09
C GLU A 474 -13.01 -19.39 -26.75
N SER A 475 -13.94 -18.74 -27.45
CA SER A 475 -13.74 -17.38 -27.96
C SER A 475 -13.51 -16.37 -26.83
N ALA A 476 -14.31 -16.42 -25.76
CA ALA A 476 -14.13 -15.55 -24.60
C ALA A 476 -12.75 -15.78 -23.92
N ARG A 477 -12.37 -17.05 -23.71
CA ARG A 477 -11.06 -17.44 -23.18
C ARG A 477 -9.91 -16.93 -24.06
N ARG A 478 -10.02 -17.08 -25.38
CA ARG A 478 -9.02 -16.62 -26.34
C ARG A 478 -8.87 -15.10 -26.34
N VAL A 479 -9.98 -14.36 -26.30
CA VAL A 479 -9.93 -12.90 -26.19
C VAL A 479 -9.21 -12.48 -24.91
N GLN A 480 -9.57 -13.08 -23.77
CA GLN A 480 -8.95 -12.68 -22.51
C GLN A 480 -7.48 -13.08 -22.43
N PHE A 481 -7.11 -14.26 -22.94
CA PHE A 481 -5.71 -14.66 -23.06
C PHE A 481 -4.94 -13.65 -23.91
N ASN A 482 -5.44 -13.30 -25.10
CA ASN A 482 -4.80 -12.32 -25.98
C ASN A 482 -4.66 -10.94 -25.33
N HIS A 483 -5.69 -10.47 -24.61
CA HIS A 483 -5.66 -9.21 -23.87
C HIS A 483 -4.55 -9.22 -22.81
N THR A 484 -4.54 -10.23 -21.93
CA THR A 484 -3.52 -10.39 -20.88
C THR A 484 -2.11 -10.46 -21.47
N MET A 485 -1.89 -11.32 -22.47
CA MET A 485 -0.59 -11.47 -23.11
C MET A 485 -0.14 -10.16 -23.76
N THR A 486 -1.01 -9.50 -24.51
CA THR A 486 -0.63 -8.30 -25.28
C THR A 486 -0.34 -7.11 -24.38
N VAL A 487 -1.22 -6.85 -23.40
CA VAL A 487 -1.06 -5.72 -22.49
C VAL A 487 0.17 -5.90 -21.60
N MET A 488 0.36 -7.06 -20.98
CA MET A 488 1.52 -7.26 -20.10
C MET A 488 2.82 -7.29 -20.91
N ARG A 489 2.91 -8.06 -22.00
CA ARG A 489 4.16 -8.18 -22.76
C ARG A 489 4.56 -6.91 -23.50
N HIS A 490 3.61 -6.02 -23.80
CA HIS A 490 3.94 -4.69 -24.33
C HIS A 490 4.94 -3.95 -23.42
N PHE A 491 4.75 -4.01 -22.11
CA PHE A 491 5.63 -3.33 -21.16
C PHE A 491 6.82 -4.20 -20.75
N LEU A 492 6.57 -5.50 -20.55
CA LEU A 492 7.52 -6.42 -19.95
C LEU A 492 8.55 -6.99 -20.95
N THR A 493 8.32 -6.88 -22.27
CA THR A 493 9.26 -7.45 -23.27
C THR A 493 9.78 -6.39 -24.24
N THR A 494 10.85 -6.65 -25.00
CA THR A 494 11.30 -5.83 -26.14
C THR A 494 10.75 -6.28 -27.48
N ASP A 495 9.90 -7.30 -27.51
CA ASP A 495 9.37 -7.91 -28.74
C ASP A 495 8.38 -6.96 -29.46
N ALA A 496 8.73 -6.62 -30.71
CA ALA A 496 7.93 -5.75 -31.57
C ALA A 496 6.53 -6.31 -31.87
N LYS A 497 6.31 -7.62 -31.73
CA LYS A 497 5.00 -8.25 -31.85
C LYS A 497 3.97 -7.66 -30.89
N TYR A 498 4.39 -7.27 -29.70
CA TYR A 498 3.53 -6.66 -28.67
C TYR A 498 3.56 -5.12 -28.70
N GLY A 499 4.08 -4.52 -29.79
CA GLY A 499 4.19 -3.07 -29.93
C GLY A 499 5.31 -2.46 -29.09
N SER A 500 6.24 -3.29 -28.63
CA SER A 500 7.45 -2.88 -27.92
C SER A 500 8.63 -2.64 -28.89
N SER A 501 9.82 -2.34 -28.36
CA SER A 501 11.08 -2.28 -29.12
C SER A 501 12.30 -2.44 -28.21
N GLU A 502 13.42 -2.93 -28.76
CA GLU A 502 14.72 -2.96 -28.07
C GLU A 502 15.16 -1.56 -27.61
N ALA A 503 14.92 -0.53 -28.43
CA ALA A 503 15.29 0.85 -28.11
C ALA A 503 14.50 1.42 -26.91
N ARG A 504 13.26 0.99 -26.70
CA ARG A 504 12.45 1.34 -25.52
C ARG A 504 13.00 0.64 -24.27
N GLY A 505 13.48 -0.59 -24.42
CA GLY A 505 13.80 -1.49 -23.32
C GLY A 505 12.57 -1.92 -22.52
N VAL A 506 12.76 -2.78 -21.52
CA VAL A 506 11.69 -3.25 -20.63
C VAL A 506 11.25 -2.15 -19.66
N ILE A 507 9.96 -2.07 -19.36
CA ILE A 507 9.42 -1.24 -18.27
C ILE A 507 9.06 -2.19 -17.11
N PRO A 508 9.89 -2.23 -16.05
CA PRO A 508 9.67 -3.14 -14.95
C PRO A 508 8.52 -2.69 -14.07
N PHE A 509 7.57 -3.60 -13.82
CA PHE A 509 6.56 -3.44 -12.78
C PHE A 509 6.97 -4.27 -11.56
N ASN A 510 6.77 -3.72 -10.36
CA ASN A 510 6.96 -4.46 -9.11
C ASN A 510 5.78 -5.39 -8.85
N SER A 511 4.57 -4.92 -9.16
CA SER A 511 3.33 -5.65 -8.95
C SER A 511 2.27 -5.21 -9.96
N TRP A 512 1.26 -6.05 -10.18
CA TRP A 512 0.20 -5.84 -11.16
C TRP A 512 -1.14 -6.32 -10.61
N ASP A 513 -2.13 -5.43 -10.55
CA ASP A 513 -3.52 -5.81 -10.29
C ASP A 513 -4.10 -6.56 -11.50
N VAL A 514 -4.18 -7.88 -11.36
CA VAL A 514 -4.70 -8.77 -12.41
C VAL A 514 -6.23 -8.69 -12.45
N LEU A 515 -6.87 -8.68 -11.30
CA LEU A 515 -8.32 -8.59 -11.14
C LEU A 515 -8.66 -7.59 -10.04
N ASN A 516 -9.60 -6.70 -10.32
CA ASN A 516 -10.07 -5.68 -9.38
C ASN A 516 -11.55 -5.89 -9.02
N GLU A 517 -11.86 -5.78 -7.72
CA GLU A 517 -13.22 -5.60 -7.17
C GLU A 517 -14.26 -6.67 -7.52
N GLU A 518 -13.88 -7.96 -7.50
CA GLU A 518 -14.79 -9.04 -7.91
C GLU A 518 -15.72 -9.51 -6.78
N VAL A 519 -15.32 -9.37 -5.51
CA VAL A 519 -16.17 -9.71 -4.36
C VAL A 519 -17.23 -8.62 -4.20
N HIS A 520 -18.50 -9.02 -4.19
CA HIS A 520 -19.64 -8.11 -4.19
C HIS A 520 -19.71 -7.27 -2.90
N GLU A 521 -19.90 -5.96 -3.07
CA GLU A 521 -20.26 -5.03 -2.00
C GLU A 521 -21.79 -4.92 -1.86
N SER A 522 -22.33 -5.19 -0.68
CA SER A 522 -23.72 -4.86 -0.40
C SER A 522 -23.84 -3.33 -0.39
N ARG A 523 -24.22 -2.69 -1.50
CA ARG A 523 -24.35 -1.22 -1.57
C ARG A 523 -25.35 -0.61 -0.58
N HIS A 524 -25.96 -1.39 0.30
CA HIS A 524 -26.61 -0.96 1.54
C HIS A 524 -26.25 -1.93 2.69
N SER A 525 -26.01 -1.35 3.85
CA SER A 525 -25.40 -1.84 5.11
C SER A 525 -25.94 -3.12 5.79
N GLU A 526 -26.60 -4.08 5.12
CA GLU A 526 -27.28 -5.17 5.85
C GLU A 526 -27.17 -6.60 5.29
N THR A 527 -26.42 -6.88 4.21
CA THR A 527 -26.22 -8.28 3.77
C THR A 527 -24.88 -8.50 3.06
N ILE A 528 -23.83 -8.37 3.86
CA ILE A 528 -22.64 -9.22 3.76
C ILE A 528 -23.07 -10.71 3.61
N PRO A 529 -22.36 -11.58 2.86
CA PRO A 529 -22.62 -13.02 2.89
C PRO A 529 -22.66 -13.52 4.33
N THR A 530 -23.81 -14.03 4.78
CA THR A 530 -23.94 -14.54 6.16
C THR A 530 -23.02 -15.74 6.42
N ASP A 531 -22.63 -16.43 5.35
CA ASP A 531 -21.65 -17.51 5.38
C ASP A 531 -20.39 -17.12 4.59
N PRO A 532 -19.29 -16.76 5.27
CA PRO A 532 -18.02 -16.46 4.62
C PRO A 532 -17.44 -17.64 3.80
N ASN A 533 -17.92 -18.87 4.02
CA ASN A 533 -17.45 -20.05 3.28
C ASN A 533 -18.09 -20.19 1.90
N SER A 534 -19.17 -19.47 1.62
CA SER A 534 -19.88 -19.47 0.34
C SER A 534 -19.32 -18.43 -0.65
N TRP A 535 -18.00 -18.29 -0.73
CA TRP A 535 -17.33 -17.18 -1.45
C TRP A 535 -17.69 -17.12 -2.94
N ARG A 536 -17.86 -18.26 -3.61
CA ARG A 536 -18.24 -18.32 -5.04
C ARG A 536 -19.60 -17.69 -5.33
N ALA A 537 -20.55 -17.79 -4.41
CA ALA A 537 -21.86 -17.15 -4.55
C ALA A 537 -21.85 -15.65 -4.20
N SER A 538 -20.70 -15.13 -3.77
CA SER A 538 -20.51 -13.75 -3.31
C SER A 538 -19.79 -12.87 -4.34
N LEU A 539 -19.56 -13.38 -5.55
CA LEU A 539 -18.88 -12.66 -6.64
C LEU A 539 -19.88 -11.81 -7.44
N LYS A 540 -19.38 -10.78 -8.11
CA LYS A 540 -20.18 -9.95 -9.02
C LYS A 540 -20.59 -10.71 -10.29
N HIS A 541 -19.87 -11.75 -10.67
CA HIS A 541 -20.13 -12.55 -11.88
C HIS A 541 -20.15 -11.68 -13.14
N THR A 542 -19.09 -10.91 -13.36
CA THR A 542 -19.05 -9.94 -14.44
C THR A 542 -19.16 -10.62 -15.81
N ASN A 543 -20.02 -10.09 -16.68
CA ASN A 543 -20.52 -10.83 -17.84
C ASN A 543 -19.43 -11.46 -18.71
N TRP A 544 -18.37 -10.68 -19.00
CA TRP A 544 -17.32 -11.09 -19.92
C TRP A 544 -16.32 -12.05 -19.27
N LEU A 545 -16.08 -11.93 -17.96
CA LEU A 545 -15.25 -12.87 -17.20
C LEU A 545 -15.96 -14.21 -17.06
N VAL A 546 -17.23 -14.21 -16.68
CA VAL A 546 -18.01 -15.45 -16.54
C VAL A 546 -18.23 -16.13 -17.88
N ALA A 547 -18.21 -15.41 -19.01
CA ALA A 547 -18.21 -16.04 -20.33
C ALA A 547 -17.00 -16.95 -20.58
N MET A 548 -15.91 -16.82 -19.80
CA MET A 548 -14.73 -17.70 -19.87
C MET A 548 -14.92 -19.03 -19.15
N SER A 549 -15.92 -19.18 -18.30
CA SER A 549 -16.15 -20.40 -17.50
C SER A 549 -17.58 -20.89 -17.64
N ASP A 550 -17.81 -22.17 -17.35
CA ASP A 550 -19.17 -22.71 -17.24
C ASP A 550 -19.79 -22.43 -15.85
N ASP A 551 -19.12 -21.58 -15.04
CA ASP A 551 -19.32 -21.24 -13.63
C ASP A 551 -20.48 -21.94 -12.93
N LEU A 552 -20.31 -23.24 -12.73
CA LEU A 552 -21.09 -23.98 -11.77
C LEU A 552 -20.48 -23.64 -10.41
N ILE A 553 -21.27 -23.13 -9.47
CA ILE A 553 -20.82 -22.78 -8.11
C ILE A 553 -20.01 -23.93 -7.46
N ASP A 554 -20.32 -25.18 -7.80
CA ASP A 554 -19.65 -26.38 -7.31
C ASP A 554 -18.74 -27.06 -8.36
N GLY A 555 -18.39 -26.35 -9.43
CA GLY A 555 -17.55 -26.84 -10.54
C GLY A 555 -16.06 -26.93 -10.18
N ASP A 556 -15.27 -27.41 -11.13
CA ASP A 556 -13.80 -27.45 -11.00
C ASP A 556 -13.25 -26.02 -10.90
N ILE A 557 -12.54 -25.74 -9.80
CA ILE A 557 -11.94 -24.44 -9.54
C ILE A 557 -10.89 -24.05 -10.59
N ARG A 558 -10.24 -25.03 -11.25
CA ARG A 558 -9.26 -24.77 -12.31
C ARG A 558 -9.90 -24.24 -13.60
N GLU A 559 -11.21 -24.42 -13.75
CA GLU A 559 -11.99 -23.88 -14.86
C GLU A 559 -12.67 -22.54 -14.52
N HIS A 560 -12.52 -22.06 -13.28
CA HIS A 560 -13.08 -20.79 -12.83
C HIS A 560 -12.34 -19.61 -13.47
N TYR A 561 -13.07 -18.55 -13.85
CA TYR A 561 -12.51 -17.43 -14.62
C TYR A 561 -11.37 -16.71 -13.89
N ILE A 562 -11.45 -16.58 -12.56
CA ILE A 562 -10.37 -15.98 -11.74
C ILE A 562 -9.09 -16.84 -11.84
N TYR A 563 -9.22 -18.16 -11.72
CA TYR A 563 -8.07 -19.08 -11.82
C TYR A 563 -7.39 -18.95 -13.18
N LEU A 564 -8.19 -19.00 -14.25
CA LEU A 564 -7.72 -18.88 -15.63
C LEU A 564 -7.04 -17.53 -15.86
N LEU A 565 -7.64 -16.43 -15.40
CA LEU A 565 -7.09 -15.10 -15.58
C LEU A 565 -5.69 -14.94 -14.95
N PHE A 566 -5.52 -15.40 -13.71
CA PHE A 566 -4.20 -15.36 -13.05
C PHE A 566 -3.22 -16.33 -13.73
N LYS A 567 -3.65 -17.52 -14.16
CA LYS A 567 -2.82 -18.44 -14.94
C LYS A 567 -2.31 -17.78 -16.23
N TYR A 568 -3.14 -17.00 -16.91
CA TYR A 568 -2.73 -16.26 -18.10
C TYR A 568 -1.69 -15.19 -17.77
N ALA A 569 -1.85 -14.50 -16.64
CA ALA A 569 -0.91 -13.48 -16.18
C ALA A 569 0.46 -14.10 -15.83
N HIS A 570 0.50 -15.29 -15.23
CA HIS A 570 1.77 -16.02 -15.05
C HIS A 570 2.45 -16.37 -16.37
N ILE A 571 1.69 -16.79 -17.40
CA ILE A 571 2.23 -17.09 -18.73
C ILE A 571 2.75 -15.80 -19.41
N ALA A 572 2.08 -14.67 -19.17
CA ALA A 572 2.47 -13.37 -19.71
C ALA A 572 3.71 -12.78 -19.02
N ALA A 573 3.90 -13.07 -17.73
CA ALA A 573 5.03 -12.65 -16.90
C ALA A 573 5.69 -13.86 -16.20
N PRO A 574 6.37 -14.75 -16.97
CA PRO A 574 6.87 -16.01 -16.46
C PRO A 574 8.22 -15.83 -15.75
N ASN A 575 8.42 -16.54 -14.64
CA ASN A 575 9.77 -16.84 -14.13
C ASN A 575 10.39 -18.02 -14.90
N ALA A 576 11.63 -18.41 -14.55
CA ALA A 576 12.32 -19.52 -15.23
C ALA A 576 11.54 -20.85 -15.16
N LYS A 577 10.92 -21.13 -14.02
CA LYS A 577 10.15 -22.36 -13.79
C LYS A 577 8.85 -22.37 -14.59
N MET A 578 8.15 -21.25 -14.68
CA MET A 578 6.96 -21.08 -15.52
C MET A 578 7.32 -21.29 -16.99
N ALA A 579 8.39 -20.67 -17.48
CA ALA A 579 8.83 -20.82 -18.87
C ALA A 579 9.15 -22.29 -19.20
N ALA A 580 9.87 -22.98 -18.31
CA ALA A 580 10.16 -24.40 -18.45
C ALA A 580 8.90 -25.28 -18.40
N ALA A 581 7.99 -25.02 -17.45
CA ALA A 581 6.74 -25.77 -17.31
C ALA A 581 5.81 -25.55 -18.51
N TYR A 582 5.70 -24.32 -19.01
CA TYR A 582 4.94 -23.99 -20.21
C TYR A 582 5.48 -24.76 -21.43
N LYS A 583 6.81 -24.78 -21.63
CA LYS A 583 7.45 -25.53 -22.71
C LYS A 583 7.21 -27.04 -22.59
N ALA A 584 7.36 -27.60 -21.39
CA ALA A 584 7.19 -29.03 -21.12
C ALA A 584 5.76 -29.51 -21.37
N ASN A 585 4.75 -28.67 -21.08
CA ASN A 585 3.34 -28.99 -21.22
C ASN A 585 2.69 -28.39 -22.47
N TYR A 586 3.47 -27.79 -23.37
CA TYR A 586 2.97 -27.01 -24.51
C TYR A 586 2.01 -27.80 -25.42
N ALA A 587 2.27 -29.09 -25.63
CA ALA A 587 1.43 -29.95 -26.46
C ALA A 587 0.03 -30.16 -25.87
N ASP A 588 -0.09 -30.13 -24.54
CA ASP A 588 -1.32 -30.39 -23.79
C ASP A 588 -2.12 -29.11 -23.49
N LEU A 589 -1.56 -27.94 -23.81
CA LEU A 589 -2.27 -26.66 -23.65
C LEU A 589 -3.44 -26.54 -24.63
N PRO A 590 -4.53 -25.85 -24.24
CA PRO A 590 -5.57 -25.45 -25.17
C PRO A 590 -5.01 -24.64 -26.33
N GLU A 591 -5.58 -24.81 -27.52
CA GLU A 591 -5.04 -24.19 -28.74
C GLU A 591 -4.95 -22.66 -28.65
N TYR A 592 -5.87 -22.01 -27.94
CA TYR A 592 -5.83 -20.56 -27.76
C TYR A 592 -4.70 -20.08 -26.83
N MET A 593 -4.14 -20.96 -25.99
CA MET A 593 -3.01 -20.65 -25.11
C MET A 593 -1.66 -20.96 -25.75
N LYS A 594 -1.65 -21.64 -26.89
CA LYS A 594 -0.41 -21.94 -27.63
C LYS A 594 0.07 -20.69 -28.35
N LEU A 595 1.26 -20.26 -28.00
CA LEU A 595 1.92 -19.13 -28.63
C LEU A 595 2.43 -19.55 -30.02
N ASP A 596 2.51 -18.66 -30.98
CA ASP A 596 2.72 -18.94 -32.43
C ASP A 596 4.14 -19.44 -32.80
N GLY A 597 4.82 -20.12 -31.88
CA GLY A 597 6.17 -20.68 -32.08
C GLY A 597 7.29 -19.63 -32.01
N HIS A 598 6.98 -18.33 -32.03
CA HIS A 598 7.95 -17.25 -31.84
C HIS A 598 8.63 -17.30 -30.46
N ASP A 599 7.98 -17.98 -29.50
CA ASP A 599 8.43 -18.14 -28.13
C ASP A 599 9.24 -19.44 -27.91
N ASN A 600 9.35 -20.31 -28.93
CA ASN A 600 10.14 -21.55 -28.83
C ASN A 600 11.65 -21.28 -28.69
N ASP A 601 12.11 -20.10 -29.12
CA ASP A 601 13.51 -19.65 -29.11
C ASP A 601 13.80 -18.54 -28.06
N GLY A 602 12.85 -18.26 -27.15
CA GLY A 602 13.10 -17.35 -26.02
C GLY A 602 12.68 -15.88 -26.21
N SER A 603 11.46 -15.61 -26.67
CA SER A 603 10.90 -14.25 -26.77
C SER A 603 10.61 -13.55 -25.42
N ILE A 604 11.11 -14.09 -24.31
CA ILE A 604 10.93 -13.52 -22.98
C ILE A 604 12.29 -13.00 -22.53
N ASP A 605 12.40 -11.69 -22.35
CA ASP A 605 13.61 -11.04 -21.85
C ASP A 605 14.04 -11.62 -20.51
N ALA A 606 15.33 -11.97 -20.39
CA ALA A 606 15.93 -12.56 -19.19
C ALA A 606 15.59 -11.78 -17.90
N TYR A 607 15.49 -10.46 -18.00
CA TYR A 607 15.12 -9.58 -16.89
C TYR A 607 13.74 -9.92 -16.27
N ILE A 608 12.73 -10.24 -17.08
CA ILE A 608 11.41 -10.62 -16.56
C ILE A 608 11.42 -12.01 -15.94
N VAL A 609 12.23 -12.91 -16.50
CA VAL A 609 12.40 -14.26 -15.98
C VAL A 609 13.03 -14.24 -14.59
N GLU A 610 13.92 -13.28 -14.32
CA GLU A 610 14.59 -13.07 -13.04
C GLU A 610 13.70 -12.37 -12.01
N THR A 611 12.96 -11.32 -12.41
CA THR A 611 12.14 -10.51 -11.50
C THR A 611 10.76 -10.20 -12.09
N PRO A 612 9.84 -11.17 -12.17
CA PRO A 612 8.49 -10.91 -12.65
C PRO A 612 7.71 -10.05 -11.65
N PRO A 613 6.75 -9.22 -12.12
CA PRO A 613 5.85 -8.49 -11.22
C PRO A 613 5.02 -9.47 -10.39
N LYS A 614 4.78 -9.13 -9.12
CA LYS A 614 3.83 -9.85 -8.27
C LYS A 614 2.40 -9.69 -8.78
N LEU A 615 1.68 -10.79 -8.94
CA LEU A 615 0.31 -10.80 -9.42
C LEU A 615 -0.69 -10.59 -8.27
N THR A 616 -1.44 -9.49 -8.32
CA THR A 616 -2.26 -9.00 -7.20
C THR A 616 -3.76 -9.15 -7.51
N TYR A 617 -4.53 -9.64 -6.52
CA TYR A 617 -5.99 -9.45 -6.49
C TYR A 617 -6.29 -8.21 -5.65
N ASN A 618 -6.96 -7.21 -6.22
CA ASN A 618 -7.17 -5.90 -5.58
C ASN A 618 -8.66 -5.65 -5.29
N ASP A 619 -8.99 -5.12 -4.10
CA ASP A 619 -10.38 -4.84 -3.73
C ASP A 619 -10.49 -3.76 -2.64
N TYR A 620 -11.63 -3.06 -2.58
CA TYR A 620 -11.95 -2.09 -1.53
C TYR A 620 -12.85 -2.67 -0.44
N ASP A 621 -13.11 -1.90 0.62
CA ASP A 621 -13.93 -2.30 1.77
C ASP A 621 -13.45 -3.59 2.44
N ILE A 622 -12.16 -3.91 2.34
CA ILE A 622 -11.55 -5.05 3.05
C ILE A 622 -11.52 -4.82 4.56
N SER A 623 -11.68 -3.58 5.02
CA SER A 623 -11.98 -3.26 6.42
C SER A 623 -13.36 -3.78 6.87
N SER A 624 -14.16 -4.38 5.98
CA SER A 624 -15.28 -5.25 6.35
C SER A 624 -14.79 -6.67 6.60
N ARG A 625 -14.83 -7.13 7.86
CA ARG A 625 -14.32 -8.45 8.28
C ARG A 625 -14.81 -9.60 7.41
N THR A 626 -16.07 -9.60 7.02
CA THR A 626 -16.59 -10.69 6.20
C THR A 626 -16.15 -10.60 4.76
N LYS A 627 -16.05 -9.39 4.17
CA LYS A 627 -15.48 -9.24 2.82
C LYS A 627 -14.02 -9.71 2.81
N ALA A 628 -13.26 -9.34 3.84
CA ALA A 628 -11.91 -9.84 4.04
C ALA A 628 -11.86 -11.37 4.08
N ARG A 629 -12.77 -11.98 4.86
CA ARG A 629 -12.83 -13.44 4.99
C ARG A 629 -13.28 -14.15 3.71
N THR A 630 -14.20 -13.57 2.95
CA THR A 630 -14.61 -14.06 1.62
C THR A 630 -13.42 -14.07 0.66
N ALA A 631 -12.66 -12.98 0.59
CA ALA A 631 -11.44 -12.90 -0.23
C ALA A 631 -10.36 -13.90 0.25
N TYR A 632 -10.16 -14.05 1.56
CA TYR A 632 -9.26 -15.06 2.14
C TYR A 632 -9.62 -16.48 1.68
N ASN A 633 -10.90 -16.86 1.76
CA ASN A 633 -11.35 -18.20 1.37
C ASN A 633 -11.18 -18.45 -0.14
N MET A 634 -11.47 -17.44 -0.96
CA MET A 634 -11.23 -17.48 -2.41
C MET A 634 -9.75 -17.71 -2.73
N ILE A 635 -8.86 -16.86 -2.20
CA ILE A 635 -7.42 -16.92 -2.43
C ILE A 635 -6.89 -18.28 -1.97
N ARG A 636 -7.27 -18.73 -0.78
CA ARG A 636 -6.83 -20.02 -0.23
C ARG A 636 -7.18 -21.18 -1.16
N GLU A 637 -8.42 -21.23 -1.66
CA GLU A 637 -8.86 -22.33 -2.53
C GLU A 637 -8.15 -22.28 -3.90
N LEU A 638 -8.10 -21.11 -4.53
CA LEU A 638 -7.43 -20.91 -5.82
C LEU A 638 -5.94 -21.27 -5.75
N ASN A 639 -5.23 -20.76 -4.74
CA ASN A 639 -3.80 -20.97 -4.59
C ASN A 639 -3.48 -22.41 -4.17
N THR A 640 -4.35 -23.07 -3.39
CA THR A 640 -4.19 -24.51 -3.09
C THR A 640 -4.33 -25.36 -4.35
N ALA A 641 -5.31 -25.07 -5.22
CA ALA A 641 -5.48 -25.79 -6.48
C ALA A 641 -4.27 -25.62 -7.42
N TRP A 642 -3.69 -24.42 -7.43
CA TRP A 642 -2.52 -24.07 -8.23
C TRP A 642 -1.27 -24.90 -7.92
N LEU A 643 -1.06 -25.31 -6.65
CA LEU A 643 0.09 -26.14 -6.24
C LEU A 643 0.21 -27.46 -7.01
N SER A 644 -0.87 -27.90 -7.65
CA SER A 644 -0.95 -29.15 -8.41
C SER A 644 -1.19 -28.93 -9.90
N ASP A 645 -1.21 -27.69 -10.38
CA ASP A 645 -1.29 -27.39 -11.81
C ASP A 645 0.01 -27.80 -12.51
N PRO A 646 -0.04 -28.38 -13.72
CA PRO A 646 1.17 -28.69 -14.49
C PRO A 646 2.06 -27.48 -14.78
N LEU A 647 1.51 -26.26 -14.74
CA LEU A 647 2.25 -25.02 -14.92
C LEU A 647 2.77 -24.41 -13.61
N TYR A 648 2.57 -25.03 -12.44
CA TYR A 648 2.98 -24.45 -11.15
C TYR A 648 4.46 -24.01 -11.13
N ASP A 649 4.69 -22.72 -10.95
CA ASP A 649 6.01 -22.09 -11.11
C ASP A 649 6.72 -21.76 -9.80
N GLY A 650 6.23 -22.32 -8.68
CA GLY A 650 6.77 -22.05 -7.35
C GLY A 650 6.21 -20.78 -6.68
N ARG A 651 5.48 -19.93 -7.42
CA ARG A 651 4.80 -18.76 -6.86
C ARG A 651 3.33 -19.07 -6.59
N PRO A 652 2.68 -18.48 -5.57
CA PRO A 652 1.23 -18.54 -5.43
C PRO A 652 0.53 -18.00 -6.69
N LEU A 653 -0.67 -18.51 -7.02
CA LEU A 653 -1.41 -18.06 -8.22
C LEU A 653 -1.82 -16.59 -8.11
N ILE A 654 -2.40 -16.24 -6.98
CA ILE A 654 -2.54 -14.86 -6.52
C ILE A 654 -1.37 -14.64 -5.55
N GLU A 655 -0.42 -13.79 -5.90
CA GLU A 655 0.78 -13.56 -5.10
C GLU A 655 0.53 -12.57 -3.98
N ASP A 656 -0.18 -11.47 -4.25
CA ASP A 656 -0.48 -10.45 -3.24
C ASP A 656 -1.99 -10.21 -3.11
N MET A 657 -2.43 -9.93 -1.88
CA MET A 657 -3.75 -9.33 -1.62
C MET A 657 -3.61 -7.80 -1.59
N GLY A 658 -4.19 -7.13 -2.59
CA GLY A 658 -4.28 -5.68 -2.69
C GLY A 658 -5.52 -5.15 -1.96
N ILE A 659 -5.28 -4.28 -0.98
CA ILE A 659 -6.30 -3.56 -0.22
C ILE A 659 -6.30 -2.12 -0.75
N GLN A 660 -7.36 -1.70 -1.43
CA GLN A 660 -7.42 -0.31 -1.93
C GLN A 660 -7.28 0.68 -0.77
N GLY A 661 -8.05 0.49 0.32
CA GLY A 661 -7.93 1.34 1.50
C GLY A 661 -8.57 2.73 1.32
N HIS A 662 -9.59 2.84 0.48
CA HIS A 662 -10.48 4.00 0.41
C HIS A 662 -11.42 4.04 1.63
N ASP A 663 -10.85 4.35 2.79
CA ASP A 663 -11.54 4.25 4.07
C ASP A 663 -11.99 5.62 4.60
N ALA A 664 -12.59 5.62 5.78
CA ALA A 664 -13.01 6.81 6.51
C ALA A 664 -12.57 6.71 7.96
N VAL A 665 -12.31 7.85 8.61
CA VAL A 665 -12.09 7.91 10.06
C VAL A 665 -13.31 7.32 10.77
N LYS A 666 -13.10 6.25 11.53
CA LYS A 666 -14.15 5.54 12.29
C LYS A 666 -13.53 4.80 13.48
N GLU A 667 -14.38 4.48 14.45
CA GLU A 667 -14.00 3.92 15.76
C GLU A 667 -13.16 2.62 15.69
N THR A 668 -13.37 1.78 14.68
CA THR A 668 -12.77 0.43 14.59
C THR A 668 -11.91 0.17 13.35
N LEU A 669 -11.55 1.21 12.58
CA LEU A 669 -10.88 1.03 11.28
C LEU A 669 -9.60 0.20 11.39
N ALA A 670 -8.77 0.48 12.40
CA ALA A 670 -7.47 -0.13 12.53
C ALA A 670 -7.58 -1.58 13.00
N SER A 671 -8.48 -1.88 13.95
CA SER A 671 -8.72 -3.25 14.41
C SER A 671 -9.44 -4.12 13.38
N ASP A 672 -10.28 -3.54 12.53
CA ASP A 672 -10.90 -4.26 11.42
C ASP A 672 -9.90 -4.57 10.30
N ASN A 673 -9.02 -3.62 9.95
CA ASN A 673 -7.90 -3.91 9.06
C ASN A 673 -6.90 -4.89 9.69
N GLN A 674 -6.68 -4.85 11.00
CA GLN A 674 -5.86 -5.85 11.71
C GLN A 674 -6.40 -7.27 11.54
N TYR A 675 -7.72 -7.45 11.60
CA TYR A 675 -8.36 -8.74 11.33
C TYR A 675 -8.08 -9.20 9.89
N ALA A 676 -8.26 -8.32 8.90
CA ALA A 676 -7.99 -8.63 7.50
C ALA A 676 -6.51 -8.97 7.26
N MET A 677 -5.58 -8.17 7.79
CA MET A 677 -4.15 -8.40 7.65
C MET A 677 -3.71 -9.70 8.31
N ALA A 678 -4.29 -10.08 9.44
CA ALA A 678 -4.03 -11.37 10.08
C ALA A 678 -4.49 -12.57 9.24
N LEU A 679 -5.64 -12.47 8.57
CA LEU A 679 -6.09 -13.49 7.61
C LEU A 679 -5.06 -13.70 6.50
N TYR A 680 -4.65 -12.62 5.84
CA TYR A 680 -3.73 -12.72 4.70
C TYR A 680 -2.30 -13.08 5.11
N ALA A 681 -1.81 -12.55 6.24
CA ALA A 681 -0.52 -12.93 6.81
C ALA A 681 -0.48 -14.43 7.13
N SER A 682 -1.59 -15.01 7.60
CA SER A 682 -1.69 -16.46 7.81
C SER A 682 -1.58 -17.27 6.51
N LEU A 683 -2.00 -16.74 5.36
CA LEU A 683 -1.79 -17.38 4.05
C LEU A 683 -0.33 -17.25 3.60
N VAL A 684 0.31 -16.11 3.90
CA VAL A 684 1.76 -15.95 3.67
C VAL A 684 2.55 -16.96 4.49
N ASP A 685 2.23 -17.12 5.78
CA ASP A 685 2.86 -18.12 6.66
C ASP A 685 2.65 -19.57 6.16
N GLN A 686 1.57 -19.83 5.42
CA GLN A 686 1.27 -21.13 4.79
C GLN A 686 1.94 -21.32 3.41
N GLY A 687 2.63 -20.31 2.88
CA GLY A 687 3.16 -20.32 1.50
C GLY A 687 2.08 -20.24 0.42
N LEU A 688 0.85 -19.86 0.80
CA LEU A 688 -0.29 -19.69 -0.09
C LEU A 688 -0.47 -18.23 -0.52
N LEU A 689 0.35 -17.29 -0.06
CA LEU A 689 0.39 -15.90 -0.49
C LEU A 689 1.85 -15.42 -0.34
N SER A 690 2.24 -14.39 -1.05
CA SER A 690 3.58 -13.78 -0.98
C SER A 690 3.59 -12.47 -0.19
N GLY A 691 2.45 -11.78 -0.12
CA GLY A 691 2.36 -10.52 0.61
C GLY A 691 1.00 -9.84 0.54
N ILE A 692 0.96 -8.65 1.12
CA ILE A 692 -0.19 -7.75 1.19
C ILE A 692 0.25 -6.40 0.64
N ALA A 693 -0.60 -5.73 -0.10
CA ALA A 693 -0.38 -4.36 -0.53
C ALA A 693 -1.54 -3.47 -0.05
N PHE A 694 -1.25 -2.24 0.36
CA PHE A 694 -2.26 -1.18 0.28
C PHE A 694 -1.99 -0.38 -0.98
N SER A 695 -2.90 -0.45 -1.94
CA SER A 695 -2.68 0.06 -3.31
C SER A 695 -3.19 1.49 -3.51
N GLU A 696 -4.14 1.97 -2.69
CA GLU A 696 -4.90 3.20 -2.95
C GLU A 696 -5.29 3.98 -1.66
N PHE A 697 -4.44 3.94 -0.63
CA PHE A 697 -4.83 4.36 0.73
C PHE A 697 -5.10 5.87 0.83
N ASP A 698 -6.30 6.21 1.30
CA ASP A 698 -6.72 7.55 1.68
C ASP A 698 -7.86 7.51 2.71
N LEU A 699 -8.10 8.64 3.40
CA LEU A 699 -9.10 8.70 4.47
C LEU A 699 -10.10 9.83 4.26
N LYS A 700 -11.39 9.50 4.26
CA LYS A 700 -12.47 10.48 4.40
C LYS A 700 -12.68 10.86 5.87
N LEU A 701 -13.22 12.06 6.08
CA LEU A 701 -13.64 12.52 7.40
C LEU A 701 -15.17 12.65 7.46
N PRO A 702 -15.89 11.65 8.01
CA PRO A 702 -17.34 11.65 8.06
C PRO A 702 -17.90 12.61 9.11
N THR A 703 -19.20 12.91 9.03
CA THR A 703 -19.89 13.80 9.98
C THR A 703 -19.90 13.34 11.42
N GLY A 704 -19.80 12.03 11.64
CA GLY A 704 -19.70 11.44 12.98
C GLY A 704 -18.29 11.43 13.58
N ALA A 705 -17.26 11.89 12.84
CA ALA A 705 -15.91 11.97 13.36
C ALA A 705 -15.76 13.12 14.38
N PRO A 706 -14.77 13.05 15.30
CA PRO A 706 -14.49 14.13 16.25
C PRO A 706 -14.28 15.48 15.55
N GLY A 707 -14.88 16.54 16.10
CA GLY A 707 -14.90 17.88 15.46
C GLY A 707 -16.01 18.06 14.41
N GLY A 708 -16.85 17.04 14.21
CA GLY A 708 -17.98 17.00 13.29
C GLY A 708 -17.57 16.85 11.82
N GLY A 709 -18.51 17.02 10.88
CA GLY A 709 -18.26 16.75 9.47
C GLY A 709 -17.64 17.90 8.69
N ALA A 710 -16.75 17.56 7.75
CA ALA A 710 -16.33 18.43 6.67
C ALA A 710 -17.05 18.05 5.38
N THR A 711 -17.59 19.02 4.66
CA THR A 711 -18.12 18.80 3.30
C THR A 711 -16.98 18.78 2.30
N ALA A 712 -16.48 17.59 1.97
CA ALA A 712 -15.36 17.37 1.03
C ALA A 712 -14.09 18.15 1.48
N PRO A 713 -12.96 18.19 0.76
CA PRO A 713 -11.69 18.72 1.28
C PRO A 713 -11.76 20.25 1.47
N GLY A 714 -12.37 20.67 2.57
CA GLY A 714 -12.39 22.03 3.09
C GLY A 714 -11.33 22.21 4.17
N VAL A 715 -11.20 23.43 4.68
CA VAL A 715 -10.32 23.72 5.82
C VAL A 715 -10.81 22.91 7.02
N LEU A 716 -9.99 21.97 7.49
CA LEU A 716 -10.29 21.19 8.69
C LEU A 716 -10.15 22.07 9.92
N ASN A 717 -11.12 21.97 10.85
CA ASN A 717 -10.88 22.48 12.19
C ASN A 717 -9.83 21.61 12.92
N VAL A 718 -9.29 22.11 14.03
CA VAL A 718 -8.20 21.41 14.73
C VAL A 718 -8.58 20.00 15.16
N LYS A 719 -9.78 19.80 15.73
CA LYS A 719 -10.21 18.48 16.18
C LYS A 719 -10.42 17.49 15.04
N GLN A 720 -10.89 17.98 13.89
CA GLN A 720 -10.98 17.21 12.65
C GLN A 720 -9.60 16.82 12.10
N SER A 721 -8.66 17.76 12.12
CA SER A 721 -7.26 17.53 11.74
C SER A 721 -6.61 16.49 12.65
N ASP A 722 -6.79 16.61 13.96
CA ASP A 722 -6.23 15.69 14.95
C ASP A 722 -6.85 14.30 14.83
N ALA A 723 -8.16 14.19 14.59
CA ALA A 723 -8.82 12.90 14.36
C ALA A 723 -8.31 12.21 13.08
N LEU A 724 -8.10 12.97 12.00
CA LEU A 724 -7.48 12.47 10.79
C LEU A 724 -6.06 11.96 11.06
N GLY A 725 -5.24 12.76 11.76
CA GLY A 725 -3.88 12.39 12.14
C GLY A 725 -3.82 11.15 13.04
N TYR A 726 -4.72 11.05 14.02
CA TYR A 726 -4.82 9.92 14.93
C TYR A 726 -5.17 8.63 14.16
N GLN A 727 -6.13 8.71 13.23
CA GLN A 727 -6.48 7.55 12.40
C GLN A 727 -5.32 7.12 11.50
N TYR A 728 -4.60 8.06 10.87
CA TYR A 728 -3.38 7.75 10.11
C TYR A 728 -2.31 7.11 11.00
N ALA A 729 -2.13 7.62 12.23
CA ALA A 729 -1.18 7.06 13.19
C ALA A 729 -1.53 5.61 13.56
N LEU A 730 -2.80 5.31 13.84
CA LEU A 730 -3.26 3.94 14.09
C LEU A 730 -2.97 3.04 12.87
N MET A 731 -3.24 3.51 11.65
CA MET A 731 -2.99 2.74 10.43
C MET A 731 -1.50 2.51 10.17
N TYR A 732 -0.64 3.51 10.37
CA TYR A 732 0.82 3.33 10.21
C TYR A 732 1.46 2.51 11.33
N LYS A 733 0.90 2.52 12.55
CA LYS A 733 1.25 1.56 13.60
C LYS A 733 0.88 0.13 13.18
N LEU A 734 -0.33 -0.07 12.65
CA LEU A 734 -0.77 -1.34 12.10
C LEU A 734 0.15 -1.80 10.96
N PHE A 735 0.50 -0.93 10.02
CA PHE A 735 1.42 -1.27 8.94
C PHE A 735 2.81 -1.64 9.48
N GLY A 736 3.32 -0.92 10.48
CA GLY A 736 4.56 -1.28 11.18
C GLY A 736 4.49 -2.68 11.82
N LYS A 737 3.38 -3.00 12.50
CA LYS A 737 3.13 -4.30 13.14
C LYS A 737 3.16 -5.47 12.13
N PHE A 738 2.62 -5.26 10.94
CA PHE A 738 2.57 -6.27 9.87
C PHE A 738 3.66 -6.12 8.80
N ALA A 739 4.66 -5.26 9.02
CA ALA A 739 5.68 -4.92 8.03
C ALA A 739 6.31 -6.11 7.26
N PRO A 740 6.62 -7.27 7.88
CA PRO A 740 7.17 -8.42 7.17
C PRO A 740 6.26 -9.01 6.08
N TYR A 741 4.96 -8.72 6.14
CA TYR A 741 3.94 -9.24 5.23
C TYR A 741 3.52 -8.22 4.17
N ILE A 742 3.98 -6.97 4.27
CA ILE A 742 3.54 -5.87 3.40
C ILE A 742 4.58 -5.65 2.30
N ASP A 743 4.14 -5.69 1.05
CA ASP A 743 4.98 -5.34 -0.09
C ASP A 743 5.16 -3.82 -0.21
N HIS A 744 4.04 -3.10 -0.27
CA HIS A 744 3.99 -1.65 -0.39
C HIS A 744 2.68 -1.05 0.15
N ILE A 745 2.76 0.24 0.49
CA ILE A 745 1.61 1.11 0.83
C ILE A 745 1.67 2.32 -0.10
N ILE A 746 0.67 2.48 -0.98
CA ILE A 746 0.53 3.61 -1.89
C ILE A 746 -0.55 4.54 -1.35
N SER A 747 -0.23 5.83 -1.22
CA SER A 747 -1.21 6.86 -0.97
C SER A 747 -1.89 7.30 -2.27
N TRP A 748 -3.22 7.42 -2.27
CA TRP A 748 -3.96 7.80 -3.49
C TRP A 748 -3.72 9.26 -3.95
N GLY A 749 -2.93 10.05 -3.22
CA GLY A 749 -2.56 11.40 -3.65
C GLY A 749 -1.21 11.84 -3.10
N VAL A 750 -0.61 12.81 -3.81
CA VAL A 750 0.62 13.47 -3.35
C VAL A 750 0.27 14.66 -2.46
N ALA A 751 -0.75 15.45 -2.80
CA ALA A 751 -1.17 16.62 -2.05
C ALA A 751 -2.64 16.95 -2.34
N GLY A 752 -3.34 17.56 -1.38
CA GLY A 752 -4.73 17.98 -1.52
C GLY A 752 -5.71 16.85 -1.22
N SER A 753 -6.52 16.50 -2.21
CA SER A 753 -7.63 15.56 -2.04
C SER A 753 -7.50 14.35 -2.95
N GLY A 754 -7.85 13.18 -2.42
CA GLY A 754 -8.16 12.02 -3.24
C GLY A 754 -9.48 12.18 -3.99
N TRP A 755 -9.77 11.25 -4.89
CA TRP A 755 -10.85 11.37 -5.89
C TRP A 755 -12.27 11.45 -5.29
N GLN A 756 -12.45 10.96 -4.06
CA GLN A 756 -13.73 10.97 -3.34
C GLN A 756 -13.86 12.11 -2.33
N GLY A 757 -12.98 13.11 -2.39
CA GLY A 757 -12.92 14.14 -1.34
C GLY A 757 -12.24 13.68 -0.05
N SER A 758 -11.35 12.69 -0.16
CA SER A 758 -10.52 12.11 0.91
C SER A 758 -9.26 12.94 1.16
N TYR A 759 -8.72 12.86 2.37
CA TYR A 759 -7.49 13.53 2.77
C TYR A 759 -6.29 12.58 2.65
N VAL A 760 -5.19 13.09 2.09
CA VAL A 760 -3.89 12.42 1.98
C VAL A 760 -2.89 13.03 2.98
N LEU A 761 -1.60 12.72 2.88
CA LEU A 761 -0.59 13.16 3.87
C LEU A 761 -0.21 14.65 3.76
N PHE A 762 -0.47 15.28 2.62
CA PHE A 762 -0.16 16.69 2.37
C PHE A 762 -1.41 17.43 1.90
N ASP A 763 -1.60 18.66 2.37
CA ASP A 763 -2.78 19.46 2.04
C ASP A 763 -2.71 20.10 0.64
N SER A 764 -3.76 20.83 0.24
CA SER A 764 -3.83 21.48 -1.09
C SER A 764 -2.81 22.61 -1.27
N GLN A 765 -2.23 23.10 -0.17
CA GLN A 765 -1.14 24.09 -0.15
C GLN A 765 0.24 23.41 -0.11
N SER A 766 0.29 22.07 -0.23
CA SER A 766 1.52 21.28 -0.16
C SER A 766 2.21 21.31 1.20
N ASN A 767 1.48 21.61 2.29
CA ASN A 767 2.01 21.48 3.64
C ASN A 767 1.76 20.08 4.18
N ALA A 768 2.68 19.60 5.03
CA ALA A 768 2.44 18.40 5.81
C ALA A 768 1.27 18.63 6.76
N ASN A 769 0.26 17.78 6.68
CA ASN A 769 -0.90 17.83 7.56
C ASN A 769 -0.75 16.85 8.73
N ALA A 770 -1.75 16.80 9.62
CA ALA A 770 -1.76 15.89 10.77
C ALA A 770 -1.61 14.40 10.37
N GLY A 771 -2.10 14.00 9.20
CA GLY A 771 -1.90 12.66 8.64
C GLY A 771 -0.43 12.32 8.42
N TYR A 772 0.38 13.24 7.88
CA TYR A 772 1.83 13.05 7.73
C TYR A 772 2.52 12.87 9.09
N TYR A 773 2.20 13.71 10.07
CA TYR A 773 2.82 13.61 11.40
C TYR A 773 2.41 12.34 12.14
N GLY A 774 1.15 11.91 11.98
CA GLY A 774 0.66 10.61 12.43
C GLY A 774 1.40 9.45 11.76
N ALA A 775 1.62 9.53 10.45
CA ALA A 775 2.33 8.50 9.70
C ALA A 775 3.82 8.39 10.11
N VAL A 776 4.53 9.50 10.28
CA VAL A 776 5.99 9.48 10.54
C VAL A 776 6.34 9.04 11.97
N ASN A 777 5.46 9.29 12.94
CA ASN A 777 5.69 8.87 14.32
C ASN A 777 4.36 8.50 15.01
N PRO A 778 3.82 7.31 14.72
CA PRO A 778 2.45 6.96 15.09
C PRO A 778 2.23 6.89 16.59
N ASP A 779 3.11 6.22 17.34
CA ASP A 779 3.00 6.12 18.80
C ASP A 779 3.03 7.49 19.45
N ARG A 780 3.94 8.36 18.99
CA ARG A 780 4.03 9.72 19.51
C ARG A 780 2.77 10.52 19.21
N PHE A 781 2.21 10.39 18.01
CA PHE A 781 1.02 11.13 17.63
C PHE A 781 -0.19 10.68 18.46
N ILE A 782 -0.44 9.38 18.57
CA ILE A 782 -1.54 8.80 19.35
C ILE A 782 -1.44 9.25 20.82
N LEU A 783 -0.28 9.05 21.43
CA LEU A 783 -0.05 9.38 22.84
C LEU A 783 -0.13 10.89 23.14
N GLY A 784 0.11 11.73 22.13
CA GLY A 784 -0.04 13.19 22.22
C GLY A 784 -1.48 13.69 22.06
N HIS A 785 -2.41 12.83 21.63
CA HIS A 785 -3.80 13.20 21.35
C HIS A 785 -4.78 12.28 22.09
N SER A 786 -4.43 11.85 23.31
CA SER A 786 -5.22 10.91 24.12
C SER A 786 -6.64 11.38 24.45
N TYR A 787 -6.94 12.67 24.27
CA TYR A 787 -8.30 13.19 24.39
C TYR A 787 -9.24 12.65 23.29
N LEU A 788 -8.70 12.02 22.24
CA LEU A 788 -9.44 11.29 21.21
C LEU A 788 -9.66 9.81 21.53
N ASP A 789 -9.09 9.28 22.62
CA ASP A 789 -9.19 7.86 23.00
C ASP A 789 -10.63 7.41 23.23
N ASP A 790 -11.51 8.31 23.67
CA ASP A 790 -12.95 8.04 23.81
C ASP A 790 -13.62 7.64 22.48
N PHE A 791 -13.15 8.17 21.35
CA PHE A 791 -13.65 7.80 20.01
C PHE A 791 -12.93 6.57 19.45
N PHE A 792 -11.63 6.42 19.73
CA PHE A 792 -10.79 5.30 19.28
C PHE A 792 -10.61 4.24 20.38
N GLU A 793 -11.64 4.00 21.18
CA GLU A 793 -11.53 3.25 22.43
C GLU A 793 -10.93 1.85 22.21
N GLY A 794 -9.77 1.61 22.82
CA GLY A 794 -9.07 0.33 22.77
C GLY A 794 -8.32 0.06 21.46
N GLU A 795 -8.34 0.94 20.46
CA GLU A 795 -7.67 0.68 19.18
C GLU A 795 -6.15 0.64 19.34
N TYR A 796 -5.56 1.54 20.13
CA TYR A 796 -4.11 1.57 20.35
C TYR A 796 -3.60 0.32 21.08
N GLU A 797 -4.35 -0.17 22.07
CA GLU A 797 -4.07 -1.40 22.81
C GLU A 797 -4.14 -2.64 21.91
N LYS A 798 -5.13 -2.69 21.00
CA LYS A 798 -5.27 -3.77 20.02
C LYS A 798 -4.07 -3.85 19.05
N LEU A 799 -3.34 -2.75 18.87
CA LEU A 799 -2.19 -2.68 17.97
C LEU A 799 -0.85 -2.93 18.67
N GLN A 800 -0.84 -3.28 19.96
CA GLN A 800 0.39 -3.71 20.62
C GLN A 800 0.89 -5.05 20.06
N ASP A 801 2.20 -5.27 20.09
CA ASP A 801 2.85 -6.43 19.45
C ASP A 801 2.39 -7.78 20.01
N ASP A 802 2.00 -7.82 21.29
CA ASP A 802 1.52 -9.01 22.01
C ASP A 802 0.01 -9.21 21.92
N TYR A 803 -0.72 -8.29 21.29
CA TYR A 803 -2.16 -8.41 21.14
C TYR A 803 -2.51 -9.59 20.22
N ALA A 804 -3.24 -10.55 20.78
CA ALA A 804 -3.71 -11.75 20.09
C ALA A 804 -4.95 -11.44 19.25
N ILE A 805 -4.94 -11.85 17.98
CA ILE A 805 -5.96 -11.49 17.00
C ILE A 805 -6.91 -12.68 16.81
N ASP A 806 -8.17 -12.51 17.23
CA ASP A 806 -9.18 -13.55 17.06
C ASP A 806 -9.72 -13.57 15.62
N LEU A 807 -9.45 -14.67 14.91
CA LEU A 807 -9.96 -14.92 13.56
C LEU A 807 -11.28 -15.69 13.54
N GLY A 808 -11.89 -15.92 14.70
CA GLY A 808 -13.14 -16.65 14.88
C GLY A 808 -12.93 -18.16 14.78
N ASP A 809 -13.54 -18.78 13.77
CA ASP A 809 -13.47 -20.23 13.53
C ASP A 809 -12.07 -20.73 13.15
N LEU A 810 -11.18 -19.84 12.70
CA LEU A 810 -9.77 -20.15 12.43
C LEU A 810 -8.88 -20.07 13.69
N GLY A 811 -9.45 -19.65 14.83
CA GLY A 811 -8.73 -19.50 16.09
C GLY A 811 -7.96 -18.19 16.21
N ILE A 812 -6.97 -18.19 17.11
CA ILE A 812 -6.16 -17.01 17.42
C ILE A 812 -4.94 -16.95 16.51
N TYR A 813 -4.76 -15.82 15.83
CA TYR A 813 -3.54 -15.47 15.12
C TYR A 813 -2.66 -14.57 15.96
N SER A 814 -1.36 -14.82 15.92
CA SER A 814 -0.34 -13.95 16.49
C SER A 814 0.69 -13.72 15.40
N ILE A 815 1.10 -12.47 15.22
CA ILE A 815 1.97 -12.08 14.11
C ILE A 815 3.36 -12.70 14.32
N GLY A 816 3.78 -13.51 13.33
CA GLY A 816 4.93 -14.40 13.45
C GLY A 816 4.69 -15.64 14.31
N GLY A 817 3.42 -16.05 14.48
CA GLY A 817 2.93 -17.18 15.28
C GLY A 817 2.93 -16.90 16.79
N PRO A 818 2.43 -17.83 17.65
CA PRO A 818 3.03 -18.00 18.96
C PRO A 818 4.49 -18.31 18.65
N LYS A 819 5.37 -17.29 18.72
CA LYS A 819 6.78 -17.53 18.51
C LYS A 819 7.20 -18.47 19.61
N ALA A 820 7.32 -19.75 19.24
CA ALA A 820 7.96 -20.75 20.04
C ALA A 820 9.21 -20.08 20.61
N PRO A 821 9.49 -20.21 21.90
CA PRO A 821 10.66 -19.55 22.49
C PRO A 821 11.97 -20.15 21.94
N VAL A 822 11.87 -21.02 20.94
CA VAL A 822 12.88 -21.70 20.15
C VAL A 822 12.89 -21.20 18.71
N ARG A 823 14.09 -21.09 18.15
CA ARG A 823 14.35 -20.84 16.73
C ARG A 823 15.17 -21.98 16.15
N LEU A 824 14.83 -22.39 14.95
CA LEU A 824 15.70 -23.11 14.03
C LEU A 824 15.88 -22.21 12.80
N THR A 825 17.11 -21.91 12.43
CA THR A 825 17.43 -21.06 11.27
C THR A 825 18.57 -21.67 10.48
N GLY A 826 18.61 -21.50 9.16
CA GLY A 826 19.64 -22.08 8.31
C GLY A 826 19.11 -22.28 6.89
N SER A 827 19.78 -23.12 6.10
CA SER A 827 19.39 -23.37 4.72
C SER A 827 17.96 -23.92 4.62
N ASP A 828 17.16 -23.33 3.73
CA ASP A 828 15.81 -23.75 3.35
C ASP A 828 15.81 -24.66 2.11
N GLN A 829 16.96 -24.80 1.45
CA GLN A 829 17.16 -25.69 0.32
C GLN A 829 18.44 -26.54 0.47
N VAL A 830 18.39 -27.77 -0.04
CA VAL A 830 19.54 -28.67 -0.12
C VAL A 830 19.42 -29.58 -1.33
N THR A 831 20.50 -29.76 -2.08
CA THR A 831 20.57 -30.79 -3.12
C THR A 831 20.78 -32.17 -2.50
N ALA A 832 20.05 -33.19 -2.97
CA ALA A 832 20.24 -34.57 -2.57
C ALA A 832 21.74 -34.98 -2.59
N GLY A 833 22.22 -35.57 -1.50
CA GLY A 833 23.62 -35.93 -1.29
C GLY A 833 24.49 -34.87 -0.60
N SER A 834 24.01 -33.63 -0.43
CA SER A 834 24.75 -32.52 0.19
C SER A 834 24.40 -32.32 1.68
N SER A 835 25.34 -31.75 2.43
CA SER A 835 25.15 -31.35 3.83
C SER A 835 24.70 -29.90 3.95
N PHE A 836 23.95 -29.61 5.00
CA PHE A 836 23.50 -28.27 5.36
C PHE A 836 23.46 -28.12 6.87
N ASP A 837 23.46 -26.86 7.31
CA ASP A 837 23.54 -26.52 8.72
C ASP A 837 22.31 -25.73 9.15
N LEU A 838 21.80 -26.06 10.34
CA LEU A 838 20.84 -25.26 11.08
C LEU A 838 21.46 -24.74 12.38
N VAL A 839 20.97 -23.61 12.86
CA VAL A 839 21.29 -23.01 14.14
C VAL A 839 20.03 -23.05 15.00
N TYR A 840 20.15 -23.72 16.13
CA TYR A 840 19.17 -23.76 17.19
C TYR A 840 19.45 -22.64 18.19
N GLY A 841 18.42 -21.88 18.54
CA GLY A 841 18.50 -20.81 19.53
C GLY A 841 17.21 -20.63 20.32
N LEU A 842 17.27 -19.81 21.37
CA LEU A 842 16.11 -19.36 22.12
C LEU A 842 15.87 -17.86 21.85
N SER A 843 14.63 -17.39 21.90
CA SER A 843 14.33 -15.97 21.67
C SER A 843 13.30 -15.34 22.61
N ARG A 844 12.55 -16.14 23.36
CA ARG A 844 11.41 -15.67 24.18
C ARG A 844 11.20 -16.46 25.48
N VAL A 845 12.24 -17.12 25.99
CA VAL A 845 12.19 -17.75 27.32
C VAL A 845 12.31 -16.65 28.38
N GLN A 846 11.37 -16.64 29.33
CA GLN A 846 11.34 -15.70 30.46
C GLN A 846 12.05 -16.31 31.67
N GLY A 847 12.76 -15.46 32.43
CA GLY A 847 13.46 -15.88 33.64
C GLY A 847 14.80 -16.58 33.37
N ASN A 848 15.37 -17.13 34.43
CA ASN A 848 16.67 -17.79 34.37
C ASN A 848 16.53 -19.23 33.88
N VAL A 849 17.42 -19.65 32.97
CA VAL A 849 17.53 -21.04 32.51
C VAL A 849 18.92 -21.57 32.86
N LEU A 850 18.98 -22.72 33.52
CA LEU A 850 20.23 -23.39 33.88
C LEU A 850 20.49 -24.62 33.00
N ALA A 851 19.44 -25.37 32.66
CA ALA A 851 19.55 -26.55 31.82
C ALA A 851 18.36 -26.64 30.85
N GLN A 852 18.57 -27.33 29.74
CA GLN A 852 17.51 -27.65 28.79
C GLN A 852 17.64 -29.06 28.22
N ASP A 853 16.49 -29.62 27.85
CA ASP A 853 16.33 -30.92 27.21
C ASP A 853 15.45 -30.73 25.98
N VAL A 854 16.05 -30.91 24.80
CA VAL A 854 15.40 -30.70 23.51
C VAL A 854 15.36 -31.99 22.72
N THR A 855 14.20 -32.28 22.12
CA THR A 855 14.02 -33.37 21.16
C THR A 855 13.71 -32.79 19.79
N ILE A 856 14.50 -33.18 18.80
CA ILE A 856 14.33 -32.84 17.39
C ILE A 856 13.85 -34.08 16.63
N SER A 857 12.86 -33.91 15.76
CA SER A 857 12.32 -34.91 14.85
C SER A 857 12.67 -34.54 13.41
N TYR A 858 13.05 -35.51 12.58
CA TYR A 858 13.34 -35.31 11.16
C TYR A 858 13.00 -36.57 10.36
N ASP A 859 12.76 -36.43 9.05
CA ASP A 859 12.47 -37.56 8.17
C ASP A 859 13.73 -38.42 7.95
N ALA A 860 13.78 -39.58 8.60
CA ALA A 860 14.91 -40.50 8.52
C ALA A 860 15.08 -41.13 7.13
N ASP A 861 14.07 -41.13 6.27
CA ASP A 861 14.19 -41.65 4.91
C ASP A 861 14.83 -40.63 3.97
N LYS A 862 14.73 -39.34 4.29
CA LYS A 862 15.29 -38.24 3.49
C LYS A 862 16.58 -37.65 4.05
N LEU A 863 16.74 -37.60 5.37
CA LEU A 863 17.84 -36.92 6.04
C LEU A 863 18.63 -37.84 6.98
N GLU A 864 19.89 -37.50 7.20
CA GLU A 864 20.74 -38.07 8.24
C GLU A 864 21.51 -36.98 9.00
N LEU A 865 21.85 -37.26 10.26
CA LEU A 865 22.71 -36.36 11.04
C LEU A 865 24.15 -36.46 10.51
N ALA A 866 24.66 -35.36 9.96
CA ALA A 866 25.98 -35.32 9.33
C ALA A 866 27.12 -35.14 10.35
N ALA A 867 26.85 -34.42 11.43
CA ALA A 867 27.81 -34.21 12.53
C ALA A 867 27.08 -34.04 13.88
N PRO A 868 27.78 -34.29 15.01
CA PRO A 868 27.25 -33.99 16.35
C PRO A 868 26.81 -32.53 16.50
N PRO A 869 25.80 -32.22 17.34
CA PRO A 869 25.46 -30.84 17.70
C PRO A 869 26.65 -30.13 18.37
N VAL A 870 26.92 -28.89 17.97
CA VAL A 870 28.07 -28.11 18.48
C VAL A 870 27.60 -26.78 19.05
N SER A 871 28.02 -26.45 20.27
CA SER A 871 27.74 -25.14 20.87
C SER A 871 28.30 -23.98 20.05
N THR A 872 27.55 -22.88 19.96
CA THR A 872 28.01 -21.64 19.32
C THR A 872 28.99 -20.86 20.21
N ASP A 873 28.78 -20.90 21.53
CA ASP A 873 29.60 -20.24 22.54
C ASP A 873 29.61 -21.09 23.83
N GLU A 874 30.60 -21.97 23.99
CA GLU A 874 30.73 -22.87 25.15
C GLU A 874 30.82 -22.13 26.50
N ALA A 875 31.20 -20.85 26.51
CA ALA A 875 31.24 -20.04 27.74
C ALA A 875 29.85 -19.59 28.20
N LYS A 876 28.83 -19.66 27.33
CA LYS A 876 27.44 -19.30 27.63
C LYS A 876 26.49 -20.48 27.58
N PHE A 877 26.77 -21.47 26.73
CA PHE A 877 25.96 -22.66 26.57
C PHE A 877 26.81 -23.85 26.11
N ALA A 878 26.80 -24.95 26.85
CA ALA A 878 27.41 -26.21 26.41
C ALA A 878 26.36 -27.26 26.09
N VAL A 879 26.50 -27.90 24.93
CA VAL A 879 25.91 -29.21 24.65
C VAL A 879 26.64 -30.24 25.53
N VAL A 880 25.93 -30.86 26.47
CA VAL A 880 26.50 -31.82 27.43
C VAL A 880 26.49 -33.23 26.85
N ASP A 881 25.38 -33.63 26.24
CA ASP A 881 25.23 -34.94 25.60
C ASP A 881 24.10 -34.92 24.56
N TYR A 882 24.11 -35.88 23.64
CA TYR A 882 23.05 -36.07 22.65
C TYR A 882 22.84 -37.54 22.29
N LYS A 883 21.63 -37.86 21.81
CA LYS A 883 21.28 -39.21 21.35
C LYS A 883 20.43 -39.15 20.09
N ALA A 884 20.83 -39.89 19.05
CA ALA A 884 20.16 -39.95 17.75
C ALA A 884 19.39 -41.28 17.50
N GLU A 885 18.79 -41.84 18.56
CA GLU A 885 18.03 -43.10 18.48
C GLU A 885 16.66 -42.96 19.18
N PRO A 886 15.56 -43.42 18.55
CA PRO A 886 15.47 -44.12 17.26
C PRO A 886 15.75 -43.20 16.05
N ALA A 887 15.95 -43.79 14.87
CA ALA A 887 16.18 -43.02 13.64
C ALA A 887 15.06 -41.99 13.39
N GLY A 888 15.44 -40.79 12.94
CA GLY A 888 14.52 -39.66 12.77
C GLY A 888 14.31 -38.84 14.04
N THR A 889 15.04 -39.15 15.12
CA THR A 889 15.00 -38.36 16.37
C THR A 889 16.41 -37.99 16.83
N LEU A 890 16.56 -36.79 17.39
CA LEU A 890 17.79 -36.28 17.99
C LEU A 890 17.44 -35.57 19.32
N ARG A 891 17.77 -36.19 20.44
CA ARG A 891 17.62 -35.59 21.77
C ARG A 891 18.94 -34.99 22.22
N ILE A 892 18.92 -33.78 22.77
CA ILE A 892 20.10 -33.03 23.17
C ILE A 892 19.89 -32.47 24.57
N LEU A 893 20.89 -32.62 25.44
CA LEU A 893 20.93 -32.02 26.77
C LEU A 893 21.97 -30.89 26.78
N GLY A 894 21.55 -29.72 27.25
CA GLY A 894 22.41 -28.52 27.28
C GLY A 894 22.35 -27.76 28.60
N VAL A 895 23.42 -27.05 28.92
CA VAL A 895 23.56 -26.27 30.16
C VAL A 895 23.98 -24.85 29.83
N HIS A 896 23.33 -23.89 30.48
CA HIS A 896 23.63 -22.46 30.35
C HIS A 896 24.65 -22.02 31.41
N PHE A 897 25.58 -21.15 31.04
CA PHE A 897 26.65 -20.62 31.88
C PHE A 897 26.68 -19.09 31.86
N GLY A 898 27.16 -18.49 32.97
CA GLY A 898 27.39 -17.06 33.07
C GLY A 898 26.18 -16.22 32.63
N ALA A 899 26.40 -15.26 31.73
CA ALA A 899 25.35 -14.40 31.20
C ALA A 899 24.25 -15.17 30.44
N GLY A 900 24.54 -16.37 29.93
CA GLY A 900 23.55 -17.22 29.26
C GLY A 900 22.47 -17.77 30.19
N GLN A 901 22.68 -17.73 31.51
CA GLN A 901 21.64 -18.13 32.48
C GLN A 901 20.57 -17.05 32.66
N THR A 902 20.98 -15.79 32.75
CA THR A 902 20.08 -14.63 32.94
C THR A 902 19.58 -14.05 31.62
N ASN A 903 20.26 -14.36 30.51
CA ASN A 903 19.82 -14.02 29.16
C ASN A 903 19.91 -15.27 28.27
N PRO A 904 18.97 -16.22 28.41
CA PRO A 904 19.01 -17.49 27.69
C PRO A 904 18.68 -17.36 26.20
N ASN A 905 18.15 -16.21 25.79
CA ASN A 905 17.68 -15.94 24.44
C ASN A 905 18.84 -15.58 23.51
N ALA A 906 19.47 -16.59 22.90
CA ALA A 906 20.54 -16.46 21.93
C ALA A 906 20.59 -17.67 20.98
N ASP A 907 21.45 -17.62 19.95
CA ASP A 907 21.85 -18.80 19.20
C ASP A 907 22.75 -19.68 20.07
N LEU A 908 22.39 -20.96 20.24
CA LEU A 908 22.99 -21.84 21.25
C LEU A 908 23.82 -22.96 20.64
N MET A 909 23.35 -23.58 19.57
CA MET A 909 24.07 -24.68 18.93
C MET A 909 23.79 -24.81 17.45
N LYS A 910 24.78 -25.33 16.74
CA LYS A 910 24.72 -25.72 15.34
C LYS A 910 24.35 -27.19 15.21
N LEU A 911 23.48 -27.50 14.27
CA LEU A 911 23.00 -28.83 13.89
C LEU A 911 23.36 -29.07 12.43
N SER A 912 24.11 -30.13 12.13
CA SER A 912 24.53 -30.44 10.76
C SER A 912 23.79 -31.66 10.23
N PHE A 913 23.00 -31.47 9.18
CA PHE A 913 22.26 -32.54 8.50
C PHE A 913 22.82 -32.80 7.11
N ARG A 914 22.45 -33.94 6.53
CA ARG A 914 22.71 -34.29 5.13
C ARG A 914 21.46 -34.84 4.50
N ALA A 915 21.11 -34.34 3.30
CA ALA A 915 20.10 -34.97 2.46
C ALA A 915 20.69 -36.25 1.85
N LYS A 916 19.99 -37.37 2.01
CA LYS A 916 20.45 -38.65 1.46
C LYS A 916 20.54 -38.58 -0.06
N GLU A 917 21.49 -39.32 -0.64
CA GLU A 917 21.80 -39.29 -2.07
C GLU A 917 20.62 -39.70 -2.98
N GLN A 918 19.68 -40.48 -2.44
CA GLN A 918 18.47 -40.95 -3.13
C GLN A 918 17.19 -40.35 -2.53
N ALA A 919 17.29 -39.26 -1.76
CA ALA A 919 16.12 -38.60 -1.22
C ALA A 919 15.25 -38.04 -2.38
N PRO A 920 13.93 -38.31 -2.39
CA PRO A 920 13.04 -37.77 -3.41
C PRO A 920 12.93 -36.24 -3.28
N ALA A 921 12.68 -35.57 -4.40
CA ALA A 921 12.45 -34.12 -4.43
C ALA A 921 11.27 -33.74 -3.54
N GLY A 922 11.34 -32.54 -2.97
CA GLY A 922 10.25 -31.94 -2.20
C GLY A 922 10.62 -31.65 -0.76
N LEU A 923 9.64 -31.13 -0.02
CA LEU A 923 9.82 -30.67 1.35
C LEU A 923 10.11 -31.82 2.32
N THR A 924 10.96 -31.54 3.29
CA THR A 924 11.15 -32.31 4.50
C THR A 924 11.22 -31.36 5.69
N ASN A 925 10.73 -31.80 6.85
CA ASN A 925 10.64 -30.97 8.04
C ASN A 925 11.64 -31.43 9.10
N ILE A 926 12.26 -30.46 9.76
CA ILE A 926 13.08 -30.64 10.96
C ILE A 926 12.38 -29.89 12.09
N GLU A 927 11.83 -30.64 13.03
CA GLU A 927 10.92 -30.13 14.06
C GLU A 927 11.55 -30.24 15.44
N VAL A 928 11.49 -29.18 16.24
CA VAL A 928 11.73 -29.27 17.69
C VAL A 928 10.49 -29.85 18.36
N ALA A 929 10.35 -31.17 18.35
CA ALA A 929 9.19 -31.88 18.86
C ALA A 929 8.95 -31.69 20.38
N ARG A 930 10.00 -31.37 21.15
CA ARG A 930 9.88 -31.06 22.58
C ARG A 930 11.01 -30.15 23.05
N LEU A 931 10.70 -29.15 23.86
CA LEU A 931 11.68 -28.42 24.66
C LEU A 931 11.23 -28.35 26.12
N VAL A 932 12.15 -28.63 27.04
CA VAL A 932 12.01 -28.36 28.48
C VAL A 932 13.21 -27.56 28.97
N THR A 933 12.97 -26.49 29.73
CA THR A 933 14.01 -25.72 30.43
C THR A 933 13.82 -25.83 31.94
N ALA A 934 14.92 -25.81 32.70
CA ALA A 934 14.90 -25.80 34.17
C ALA A 934 15.58 -24.55 34.74
N ASP A 935 14.98 -23.95 35.76
CA ASP A 935 15.51 -22.77 36.47
C ASP A 935 16.45 -23.13 37.64
N SER A 936 16.88 -22.12 38.42
CA SER A 936 17.76 -22.31 39.59
C SER A 936 17.14 -23.05 40.77
N ALA A 937 15.82 -23.18 40.82
CA ALA A 937 15.11 -23.97 41.81
C ALA A 937 14.87 -25.41 41.33
N GLY A 938 15.22 -25.73 40.08
CA GLY A 938 14.93 -27.02 39.45
C GLY A 938 13.51 -27.12 38.90
N THR A 939 12.80 -26.00 38.73
CA THR A 939 11.45 -25.98 38.16
C THR A 939 11.53 -26.19 36.65
N GLU A 940 10.93 -27.26 36.14
CA GLU A 940 10.85 -27.53 34.70
C GLU A 940 9.68 -26.78 34.05
N THR A 941 9.93 -26.14 32.92
CA THR A 941 8.93 -25.50 32.06
C THR A 941 8.98 -26.12 30.68
N VAL A 942 7.83 -26.60 30.20
CA VAL A 942 7.67 -27.13 28.85
C VAL A 942 7.35 -25.98 27.90
N HIS A 943 8.04 -25.94 26.76
CA HIS A 943 7.85 -24.92 25.75
C HIS A 943 7.36 -25.52 24.43
N SER A 944 6.60 -24.73 23.67
CA SER A 944 6.23 -25.09 22.29
C SER A 944 7.45 -25.17 21.38
N GLY A 945 7.42 -26.13 20.47
CA GLY A 945 8.43 -26.37 19.44
C GLY A 945 8.33 -25.45 18.23
N THR A 946 9.26 -25.60 17.30
CA THR A 946 9.27 -24.92 15.99
C THR A 946 9.59 -25.93 14.88
N VAL A 947 9.21 -25.63 13.64
CA VAL A 947 9.49 -26.45 12.46
C VAL A 947 10.32 -25.63 11.49
N HIS A 948 11.41 -26.21 10.98
CA HIS A 948 12.19 -25.68 9.87
C HIS A 948 12.01 -26.61 8.67
N SER A 949 11.42 -26.09 7.60
CA SER A 949 11.21 -26.83 6.36
C SER A 949 12.41 -26.67 5.44
N VAL A 950 12.85 -27.77 4.84
CA VAL A 950 13.94 -27.80 3.86
C VAL A 950 13.42 -28.43 2.57
N GLN A 951 13.56 -27.72 1.46
CA GLN A 951 13.30 -28.23 0.13
C GLN A 951 14.49 -29.07 -0.34
N ILE A 952 14.24 -30.35 -0.64
CA ILE A 952 15.25 -31.21 -1.27
C ILE A 952 15.12 -31.07 -2.78
N ASP A 953 16.18 -30.58 -3.41
CA ASP A 953 16.31 -30.58 -4.86
C ASP A 953 16.99 -31.87 -5.32
N VAL A 954 16.43 -32.47 -6.38
CA VAL A 954 17.04 -33.64 -7.02
C VAL A 954 18.00 -33.17 -8.10
N ILE A 955 19.12 -33.88 -8.23
CA ILE A 955 20.03 -33.71 -9.37
C ILE A 955 19.32 -34.19 -10.63
N ASP A 956 18.86 -33.28 -11.48
CA ASP A 956 18.09 -33.60 -12.68
C ASP A 956 19.02 -33.99 -13.83
N LYS A 957 18.92 -35.25 -14.27
CA LYS A 957 19.67 -35.80 -15.41
C LYS A 957 18.78 -36.08 -16.62
N ALA A 958 17.47 -35.83 -16.53
CA ALA A 958 16.51 -36.17 -17.57
C ALA A 958 16.84 -35.41 -18.87
N GLY A 959 17.14 -34.11 -18.77
CA GLY A 959 17.54 -33.28 -19.91
C GLY A 959 18.80 -33.79 -20.61
N LEU A 960 19.85 -34.11 -19.85
CA LEU A 960 21.10 -34.66 -20.40
C LEU A 960 20.88 -36.02 -21.07
N ASN A 961 20.09 -36.91 -20.46
CA ASN A 961 19.78 -38.22 -21.04
C ASN A 961 18.94 -38.12 -22.33
N ALA A 962 17.98 -37.20 -22.38
CA ALA A 962 17.19 -36.95 -23.59
C ALA A 962 18.09 -36.42 -24.73
N LEU A 963 18.98 -35.48 -24.43
CA LEU A 963 19.93 -34.93 -25.39
C LEU A 963 20.94 -35.98 -25.90
N ILE A 964 21.41 -36.87 -25.01
CA ILE A 964 22.23 -38.04 -25.40
C ILE A 964 21.49 -38.91 -26.41
N ALA A 965 20.22 -39.22 -26.15
CA ALA A 965 19.41 -40.03 -27.05
C ALA A 965 19.16 -39.34 -28.40
N GLU A 966 18.89 -38.03 -28.40
CA GLU A 966 18.71 -37.23 -29.61
C GLU A 966 19.99 -37.19 -30.45
N ALA A 967 21.13 -36.87 -29.82
CA ALA A 967 22.41 -36.81 -30.49
C ALA A 967 22.82 -38.18 -31.06
N GLN A 968 22.57 -39.28 -30.33
CA GLN A 968 22.82 -40.64 -30.83
C GLN A 968 21.92 -40.97 -32.03
N SER A 969 20.65 -40.58 -32.00
CA SER A 969 19.74 -40.77 -33.13
C SER A 969 20.21 -40.00 -34.38
N ALA A 970 20.61 -38.73 -34.23
CA ALA A 970 21.14 -37.91 -35.31
C ALA A 970 22.45 -38.49 -35.89
N HIS A 971 23.35 -38.94 -35.01
CA HIS A 971 24.56 -39.65 -35.40
C HIS A 971 24.24 -40.91 -36.21
N ASP A 972 23.33 -41.76 -35.72
CA ASP A 972 23.03 -43.07 -36.32
C ASP A 972 22.36 -42.94 -37.68
N GLN A 973 21.49 -41.94 -37.87
CA GLN A 973 20.81 -41.66 -39.15
C GLN A 973 21.72 -41.03 -40.21
N ALA A 974 22.80 -40.37 -39.80
CA ALA A 974 23.68 -39.66 -40.72
C ALA A 974 24.55 -40.60 -41.57
N VAL A 975 24.73 -40.23 -42.84
CA VAL A 975 25.64 -40.86 -43.80
C VAL A 975 26.78 -39.90 -44.10
N GLU A 976 28.03 -40.32 -43.91
CA GLU A 976 29.19 -39.51 -44.26
C GLU A 976 29.56 -39.67 -45.74
N GLY A 977 30.04 -38.59 -46.36
CA GLY A 977 30.55 -38.57 -47.72
C GLY A 977 30.68 -37.16 -48.28
N LYS A 978 30.59 -37.01 -49.61
CA LYS A 978 30.79 -35.73 -50.32
C LYS A 978 29.54 -35.22 -51.03
N LEU A 979 28.45 -35.99 -51.02
CA LEU A 979 27.23 -35.65 -51.75
C LEU A 979 26.32 -34.74 -50.93
N VAL A 980 25.43 -34.01 -51.61
CA VAL A 980 24.41 -33.20 -50.95
C VAL A 980 23.52 -34.08 -50.06
N GLY A 981 23.28 -33.64 -48.82
CA GLY A 981 22.56 -34.40 -47.80
C GLY A 981 23.41 -35.39 -47.01
N GLN A 982 24.70 -35.55 -47.35
CA GLN A 982 25.68 -36.27 -46.53
C GLN A 982 26.42 -35.33 -45.60
N TYR A 983 27.11 -35.90 -44.61
CA TYR A 983 27.96 -35.17 -43.68
C TYR A 983 29.45 -35.37 -44.05
N PRO A 984 30.34 -34.39 -43.84
CA PRO A 984 31.77 -34.57 -44.08
C PRO A 984 32.34 -35.77 -43.31
N VAL A 985 33.30 -36.48 -43.90
CA VAL A 985 33.96 -37.62 -43.23
C VAL A 985 34.62 -37.16 -41.93
N GLY A 986 34.32 -37.84 -40.81
CA GLY A 986 34.82 -37.51 -39.46
C GLY A 986 33.85 -36.71 -38.59
N SER A 987 32.74 -36.20 -39.17
CA SER A 987 31.70 -35.48 -38.42
C SER A 987 31.01 -36.38 -37.39
N LYS A 988 30.74 -37.64 -37.76
CA LYS A 988 30.13 -38.65 -36.88
C LYS A 988 31.04 -38.97 -35.70
N ALA A 989 32.33 -39.18 -35.95
CA ALA A 989 33.31 -39.45 -34.89
C ALA A 989 33.40 -38.29 -33.88
N THR A 990 33.30 -37.05 -34.36
CA THR A 990 33.30 -35.84 -33.52
C THR A 990 32.06 -35.79 -32.63
N LEU A 991 30.87 -36.03 -33.18
CA LEU A 991 29.63 -36.09 -32.41
C LEU A 991 29.64 -37.25 -31.40
N GLN A 992 30.14 -38.42 -31.79
CA GLN A 992 30.22 -39.59 -30.89
C GLN A 992 31.13 -39.31 -29.68
N SER A 993 32.26 -38.63 -29.85
CA SER A 993 33.09 -38.22 -28.71
C SER A 993 32.36 -37.31 -27.71
N ALA A 994 31.51 -36.40 -28.19
CA ALA A 994 30.70 -35.53 -27.34
C ALA A 994 29.61 -36.33 -26.61
N ILE A 995 28.97 -37.29 -27.30
CA ILE A 995 27.99 -38.22 -26.71
C ILE A 995 28.63 -39.03 -25.58
N ASP A 996 29.80 -39.60 -25.82
CA ASP A 996 30.51 -40.43 -24.83
C ASP A 996 30.89 -39.62 -23.57
N ALA A 997 31.34 -38.37 -23.75
CA ALA A 997 31.66 -37.46 -22.65
C ALA A 997 30.41 -37.10 -21.81
N ALA A 998 29.29 -36.80 -22.47
CA ALA A 998 28.02 -36.54 -21.82
C ALA A 998 27.50 -37.77 -21.06
N ALA A 999 27.60 -38.96 -21.66
CA ALA A 999 27.21 -40.22 -21.03
C ALA A 999 28.04 -40.54 -19.78
N ALA A 1000 29.34 -40.21 -19.76
CA ALA A 1000 30.18 -40.38 -18.59
C ALA A 1000 29.71 -39.52 -17.40
N VAL A 1001 29.23 -38.29 -17.66
CA VAL A 1001 28.66 -37.41 -16.63
C VAL A 1001 27.29 -37.93 -16.18
N ALA A 1002 26.42 -38.31 -17.11
CA ALA A 1002 25.10 -38.86 -16.79
C ALA A 1002 25.19 -40.10 -15.89
N ASN A 1003 26.14 -41.00 -16.17
CA ASN A 1003 26.35 -42.24 -15.42
C ASN A 1003 27.12 -42.05 -14.09
N ASN A 1004 27.70 -40.88 -13.83
CA ASN A 1004 28.40 -40.61 -12.58
C ASN A 1004 27.39 -40.29 -11.46
N PRO A 1005 27.27 -41.13 -10.40
CA PRO A 1005 26.33 -40.86 -9.30
C PRO A 1005 26.67 -39.58 -8.52
N LYS A 1006 27.93 -39.12 -8.59
CA LYS A 1006 28.43 -37.92 -7.91
C LYS A 1006 28.50 -36.68 -8.80
N ALA A 1007 27.89 -36.71 -9.98
CA ALA A 1007 27.87 -35.55 -10.87
C ALA A 1007 27.07 -34.41 -10.23
N THR A 1008 27.66 -33.22 -10.17
CA THR A 1008 26.98 -31.98 -9.74
C THR A 1008 26.10 -31.45 -10.86
N GLN A 1009 25.09 -30.62 -10.53
CA GLN A 1009 24.23 -29.99 -11.54
C GLN A 1009 25.06 -29.18 -12.56
N ALA A 1010 26.05 -28.41 -12.10
CA ALA A 1010 26.94 -27.67 -12.99
C ALA A 1010 27.72 -28.56 -13.98
N GLN A 1011 28.12 -29.77 -13.58
CA GLN A 1011 28.75 -30.73 -14.48
C GLN A 1011 27.75 -31.28 -15.52
N ILE A 1012 26.51 -31.50 -15.10
CA ILE A 1012 25.42 -31.97 -15.97
C ILE A 1012 25.08 -30.88 -17.00
N ASP A 1013 24.93 -29.64 -16.57
CA ASP A 1013 24.62 -28.50 -17.44
C ASP A 1013 25.76 -28.22 -18.42
N ALA A 1014 27.01 -28.31 -17.96
CA ALA A 1014 28.18 -28.18 -18.82
C ALA A 1014 28.24 -29.30 -19.87
N ALA A 1015 27.95 -30.54 -19.48
CA ALA A 1015 27.89 -31.67 -20.40
C ALA A 1015 26.75 -31.52 -21.42
N ALA A 1016 25.57 -31.05 -20.98
CA ALA A 1016 24.44 -30.78 -21.86
C ALA A 1016 24.77 -29.67 -22.87
N THR A 1017 25.38 -28.58 -22.42
CA THR A 1017 25.81 -27.47 -23.28
C THR A 1017 26.82 -27.93 -24.33
N GLN A 1018 27.83 -28.70 -23.91
CA GLN A 1018 28.86 -29.21 -24.82
C GLN A 1018 28.27 -30.19 -25.85
N LEU A 1019 27.41 -31.11 -25.43
CA LEU A 1019 26.74 -32.05 -26.32
C LEU A 1019 25.82 -31.33 -27.31
N ASN A 1020 25.05 -30.34 -26.84
CA ASN A 1020 24.15 -29.57 -27.68
C ASN A 1020 24.93 -28.77 -28.74
N ALA A 1021 26.04 -28.13 -28.35
CA ALA A 1021 26.92 -27.43 -29.28
C ALA A 1021 27.51 -28.38 -30.33
N ALA A 1022 27.92 -29.58 -29.93
CA ALA A 1022 28.42 -30.60 -30.86
C ALA A 1022 27.32 -31.10 -31.81
N LEU A 1023 26.09 -31.29 -31.32
CA LEU A 1023 24.94 -31.69 -32.12
C LEU A 1023 24.57 -30.62 -33.16
N LEU A 1024 24.55 -29.33 -32.78
CA LEU A 1024 24.29 -28.22 -33.69
C LEU A 1024 25.41 -28.08 -34.74
N ALA A 1025 26.67 -28.19 -34.32
CA ALA A 1025 27.81 -28.19 -35.24
C ALA A 1025 27.73 -29.37 -36.22
N PHE A 1026 27.31 -30.53 -35.75
CA PHE A 1026 27.07 -31.70 -36.59
C PHE A 1026 25.94 -31.45 -37.60
N GLN A 1027 24.76 -31.03 -37.16
CA GLN A 1027 23.60 -30.76 -38.02
C GLN A 1027 23.90 -29.69 -39.08
N SER A 1028 24.63 -28.64 -38.72
CA SER A 1028 25.03 -27.55 -39.65
C SER A 1028 26.12 -27.96 -40.64
N SER A 1029 26.84 -29.05 -40.40
CA SER A 1029 27.87 -29.55 -41.31
C SER A 1029 27.32 -30.29 -42.52
N VAL A 1030 26.00 -30.53 -42.60
CA VAL A 1030 25.37 -31.21 -43.74
C VAL A 1030 25.73 -30.49 -45.06
N ILE A 1031 26.17 -31.26 -46.04
CA ILE A 1031 26.57 -30.73 -47.34
C ILE A 1031 25.31 -30.30 -48.07
N VAL A 1032 25.09 -28.99 -48.20
CA VAL A 1032 23.93 -28.41 -48.91
C VAL A 1032 24.24 -28.04 -50.37
N LYS A 1033 25.52 -27.90 -50.70
CA LYS A 1033 26.01 -27.63 -52.05
C LYS A 1033 27.42 -28.19 -52.19
N ILE A 1034 27.71 -28.80 -53.34
CA ILE A 1034 29.07 -29.20 -53.70
C ILE A 1034 29.77 -27.94 -54.26
N PRO A 1035 30.83 -27.41 -53.62
CA PRO A 1035 31.40 -26.10 -53.96
C PRO A 1035 31.83 -25.91 -55.42
N THR A 1036 32.22 -27.00 -56.09
CA THR A 1036 32.72 -27.01 -57.48
C THR A 1036 31.81 -27.74 -58.47
N ASP A 1037 30.59 -28.09 -58.06
CA ASP A 1037 29.53 -28.50 -58.98
C ASP A 1037 28.91 -27.23 -59.58
N HIS A 1038 29.33 -26.91 -60.80
CA HIS A 1038 28.96 -25.67 -61.48
C HIS A 1038 27.75 -25.84 -62.39
N ASN A 1039 27.34 -27.08 -62.67
CA ASN A 1039 26.14 -27.38 -63.47
C ASN A 1039 24.94 -27.87 -62.63
N GLY A 1040 25.13 -28.14 -61.34
CA GLY A 1040 24.11 -28.59 -60.40
C GLY A 1040 23.68 -30.05 -60.59
N ASP A 1041 24.52 -30.90 -61.19
CA ASP A 1041 24.20 -32.30 -61.47
C ASP A 1041 24.59 -33.27 -60.35
N GLY A 1042 25.13 -32.76 -59.24
CA GLY A 1042 25.45 -33.51 -58.04
C GLY A 1042 26.81 -34.23 -58.06
N LYS A 1043 27.68 -33.94 -59.03
CA LYS A 1043 29.05 -34.49 -59.12
C LYS A 1043 30.04 -33.45 -59.64
N VAL A 1044 31.33 -33.64 -59.31
CA VAL A 1044 32.42 -32.84 -59.88
C VAL A 1044 32.99 -33.60 -61.06
N SER A 1045 32.83 -33.07 -62.28
CA SER A 1045 33.16 -33.79 -63.50
C SER A 1045 33.78 -32.92 -64.61
N ILE A 1046 34.12 -33.56 -65.72
CA ILE A 1046 34.49 -32.90 -67.00
C ILE A 1046 33.46 -31.83 -67.41
N GLY A 1047 32.17 -31.99 -67.06
CA GLY A 1047 31.14 -30.99 -67.33
C GLY A 1047 31.39 -29.66 -66.62
N ASP A 1048 31.80 -29.72 -65.35
CA ASP A 1048 32.09 -28.55 -64.51
C ASP A 1048 33.40 -27.87 -64.92
N LEU A 1049 34.43 -28.66 -65.27
CA LEU A 1049 35.66 -28.15 -65.87
C LEU A 1049 35.40 -27.40 -67.18
N ALA A 1050 34.47 -27.90 -68.01
CA ALA A 1050 34.08 -27.23 -69.25
C ALA A 1050 33.34 -25.91 -68.99
N ILE A 1051 32.61 -25.77 -67.88
CA ILE A 1051 31.99 -24.52 -67.47
C ILE A 1051 33.04 -23.53 -66.98
N LEU A 1052 33.99 -23.99 -66.14
CA LEU A 1052 35.11 -23.17 -65.66
C LEU A 1052 35.98 -22.67 -66.83
N ALA A 1053 36.27 -23.54 -67.80
CA ALA A 1053 37.07 -23.20 -68.98
C ALA A 1053 36.43 -22.11 -69.88
N LYS A 1054 35.11 -21.89 -69.82
CA LYS A 1054 34.46 -20.78 -70.55
C LYS A 1054 34.83 -19.40 -69.99
N ALA A 1055 35.20 -19.34 -68.71
CA ALA A 1055 35.62 -18.12 -68.03
C ALA A 1055 37.14 -17.93 -68.03
N TYR A 1056 37.89 -18.84 -68.65
CA TYR A 1056 39.35 -18.78 -68.72
C TYR A 1056 39.84 -17.45 -69.34
N GLY A 1057 40.74 -16.78 -68.63
CA GLY A 1057 41.30 -15.49 -69.00
C GLY A 1057 40.56 -14.28 -68.41
N ALA A 1058 39.44 -14.46 -67.72
CA ALA A 1058 38.74 -13.38 -67.02
C ALA A 1058 39.49 -12.95 -65.74
N THR A 1059 39.34 -11.68 -65.38
CA THR A 1059 40.01 -11.03 -64.25
C THR A 1059 39.03 -10.16 -63.46
N SER A 1060 39.38 -9.77 -62.23
CA SER A 1060 38.53 -8.90 -61.39
C SER A 1060 38.22 -7.52 -61.97
N THR A 1061 38.91 -7.11 -63.03
CA THR A 1061 38.65 -5.85 -63.73
C THR A 1061 37.62 -5.96 -64.86
N ASP A 1062 37.20 -7.18 -65.22
CA ASP A 1062 36.26 -7.40 -66.31
C ASP A 1062 34.81 -7.15 -65.87
N ALA A 1063 34.00 -6.52 -66.73
CA ALA A 1063 32.60 -6.16 -66.43
C ALA A 1063 31.68 -7.36 -66.10
N GLY A 1064 32.12 -8.58 -66.43
CA GLY A 1064 31.43 -9.85 -66.14
C GLY A 1064 32.02 -10.63 -64.96
N TRP A 1065 32.92 -10.03 -64.16
CA TRP A 1065 33.63 -10.74 -63.10
C TRP A 1065 32.70 -11.31 -62.03
N GLU A 1066 31.70 -10.56 -61.59
CA GLU A 1066 30.77 -10.99 -60.54
C GLU A 1066 30.02 -12.29 -60.88
N GLN A 1067 29.82 -12.57 -62.18
CA GLN A 1067 29.17 -13.78 -62.66
C GLN A 1067 30.10 -15.00 -62.70
N VAL A 1068 31.42 -14.80 -62.74
CA VAL A 1068 32.41 -15.88 -62.90
C VAL A 1068 33.40 -15.98 -61.76
N LYS A 1069 33.41 -15.04 -60.79
CA LYS A 1069 34.35 -15.02 -59.67
C LYS A 1069 34.36 -16.29 -58.81
N GLY A 1070 33.29 -17.09 -58.85
CA GLY A 1070 33.23 -18.40 -58.19
C GLY A 1070 34.11 -19.48 -58.84
N PHE A 1071 34.72 -19.19 -59.98
CA PHE A 1071 35.64 -20.07 -60.72
C PHE A 1071 37.13 -19.77 -60.45
N ASP A 1072 37.42 -18.68 -59.74
CA ASP A 1072 38.77 -18.36 -59.23
C ASP A 1072 38.99 -19.20 -57.96
N LEU A 1073 39.65 -20.35 -58.11
CA LEU A 1073 39.80 -21.35 -57.07
C LEU A 1073 41.02 -21.07 -56.18
N ASN A 1074 41.98 -20.27 -56.66
CA ASN A 1074 43.20 -19.93 -55.92
C ASN A 1074 43.15 -18.52 -55.28
N GLY A 1075 42.14 -17.72 -55.62
CA GLY A 1075 41.90 -16.37 -55.07
C GLY A 1075 42.84 -15.29 -55.60
N ASP A 1076 43.50 -15.50 -56.75
CA ASP A 1076 44.46 -14.55 -57.31
C ASP A 1076 43.83 -13.43 -58.15
N ASN A 1077 42.48 -13.39 -58.19
CA ASN A 1077 41.66 -12.47 -58.95
C ASN A 1077 41.74 -12.65 -60.48
N ARG A 1078 42.11 -13.84 -60.93
CA ARG A 1078 42.10 -14.25 -62.34
C ARG A 1078 41.61 -15.70 -62.44
N ILE A 1079 41.05 -16.05 -63.58
CA ILE A 1079 40.72 -17.45 -63.91
C ILE A 1079 41.75 -17.92 -64.93
N ASP A 1080 42.72 -18.71 -64.50
CA ASP A 1080 43.85 -19.13 -65.33
C ASP A 1080 44.07 -20.65 -65.32
N ILE A 1081 45.27 -21.08 -65.75
CA ILE A 1081 45.58 -22.50 -65.90
C ILE A 1081 45.70 -23.21 -64.55
N LEU A 1082 46.00 -22.47 -63.48
CA LEU A 1082 46.06 -22.99 -62.13
C LEU A 1082 44.66 -23.37 -61.63
N ASP A 1083 43.63 -22.56 -61.90
CA ASP A 1083 42.24 -22.88 -61.55
C ASP A 1083 41.74 -24.11 -62.31
N LEU A 1084 42.02 -24.18 -63.63
CA LEU A 1084 41.71 -25.37 -64.43
C LEU A 1084 42.44 -26.62 -63.93
N ALA A 1085 43.70 -26.50 -63.53
CA ALA A 1085 44.48 -27.61 -63.00
C ALA A 1085 43.98 -28.06 -61.62
N MET A 1086 43.55 -27.12 -60.76
CA MET A 1086 42.91 -27.41 -59.47
C MET A 1086 41.59 -28.14 -59.67
N MET A 1087 40.75 -27.67 -60.60
CA MET A 1087 39.49 -28.33 -60.94
C MET A 1087 39.71 -29.73 -61.51
N ALA A 1088 40.70 -29.91 -62.40
CA ALA A 1088 41.05 -31.23 -62.94
C ALA A 1088 41.53 -32.21 -61.85
N ARG A 1089 42.27 -31.73 -60.84
CA ARG A 1089 42.66 -32.56 -59.68
C ARG A 1089 41.45 -32.93 -58.84
N MET A 1090 40.55 -32.00 -58.57
CA MET A 1090 39.31 -32.26 -57.84
C MET A 1090 38.44 -33.31 -58.53
N ILE A 1091 38.43 -33.38 -59.87
CA ILE A 1091 37.75 -34.43 -60.64
C ILE A 1091 38.38 -35.81 -60.41
N PHE A 1092 39.71 -35.91 -60.32
CA PHE A 1092 40.38 -37.18 -60.01
C PHE A 1092 40.16 -37.64 -58.57
N GLU A 1093 39.93 -36.67 -57.68
CA GLU A 1093 39.74 -36.89 -56.25
C GLU A 1093 38.26 -36.99 -55.85
N TRP A 1094 37.31 -36.83 -56.77
CA TRP A 1094 35.87 -36.81 -56.52
C TRP A 1094 35.35 -38.15 -55.98
#